data_AF-A0A9N8HKF1-F1
#
_entry.id   AF-A0A9N8HKF1-F1
#
_cell.length_a   1.000
_cell.length_b   1.000
_cell.length_c   1.000
_cell.angle_alpha   90.00
_cell.angle_beta   90.00
_cell.angle_gamma   90.00
#
_symmetry.space_group_name_H-M   'P 1'
#
loop_
_entity.id
_entity.type
_entity.pdbx_description
1 polymer ?
#
loop_
_entity_poly.entity_id
_entity_poly.type
_entity_poly.pdbx_seq_one_letter_code
_entity_poly.pdbx_strand_id
1 'polypeptide(L)'
;MAFETLRTDSFSRSRTEMRRNSRPYKSSKWMLAVAVPAFLCLSLLQPVQGAWVDPDTPKAAKAIKALSPDDKREYELVFSDEFEQDGRTFHDGTDPRWTAIKKNDYTNLALHFYHDDNAVTTNGVLNITTEFKTNTYKAFNEKTKKYYPDAKHVQSAMLQGWNKFCYIGGIVEFRAKLPGTAEKGGLWPAIWMLGNLARATYVGSSDFMWPFSYNQCDPKRRRTQEINACDKIQHYGMSPEFGRGSPEIDIIEAMQGNMKEKLPSTHIKRPYQSTSLQVAPGLEYDRPVLMKRPKEGHWYVGVEYSERNHSDLNPFFYGTTLQHKPKSLSYQADALSSNTQLNQSHFDSHHLYRMEWEPPALNGSGGYLKWFTDDEYVFGFHGQSLDFMQTEIPTEPMYLILNTAVSSHWGFPQPCPDGCKCECYECGNSDCACGLPEGYCDNFPAHFEIDYVRVYQAKNESKHYLGCSPPHRPTDRWIRGHAERYMEEDQKRPLEPITTGGGACTKPADCGGSNRGICTSKQLCRCKDGWTGPRCLAHDAFYDFELSQTKPDLDMRNFVMPRGLVVFIALLAVGFGFAFNGSLKRQLSEPKYDPVGNASSLKSPIQSQTATSSYQNSTTGTGGKSKDITYCVIDERLVNK
;
A
#
# COMPACT_ATOMS: atom_id res chain seq x y z
N MET A 1 7.51 -64.37 12.21
CA MET A 1 8.85 -64.25 12.85
C MET A 1 8.79 -62.94 13.64
N ALA A 2 8.66 -62.88 14.96
CA ALA A 2 9.17 -63.67 16.11
C ALA A 2 10.46 -63.08 16.72
N PHE A 3 10.57 -63.17 18.06
CA PHE A 3 11.56 -62.54 18.95
C PHE A 3 11.40 -61.01 19.12
N GLU A 4 11.10 -60.42 20.28
CA GLU A 4 11.07 -60.82 21.71
C GLU A 4 12.42 -60.97 22.44
N THR A 5 12.66 -60.10 23.44
CA THR A 5 13.38 -60.27 24.74
C THR A 5 13.76 -58.89 25.33
N LEU A 6 14.19 -58.72 26.58
CA LEU A 6 13.60 -59.00 27.92
C LEU A 6 14.61 -58.63 29.03
N ARG A 7 14.14 -58.06 30.16
CA ARG A 7 14.69 -57.95 31.55
C ARG A 7 14.29 -56.58 32.16
N THR A 8 13.62 -56.45 33.32
CA THR A 8 13.88 -56.91 34.72
C THR A 8 15.13 -56.25 35.35
N ASP A 9 15.20 -55.86 36.62
CA ASP A 9 14.42 -56.10 37.87
C ASP A 9 14.21 -54.78 38.66
N SER A 10 13.30 -54.54 39.62
CA SER A 10 12.62 -55.29 40.72
C SER A 10 13.28 -55.15 42.13
N PHE A 11 12.49 -55.33 43.21
CA PHE A 11 12.72 -55.09 44.67
C PHE A 11 12.47 -53.68 45.28
N SER A 12 12.13 -53.48 46.59
CA SER A 12 11.12 -54.13 47.48
C SER A 12 11.20 -53.65 48.96
N ARG A 13 10.06 -53.24 49.57
CA ARG A 13 9.74 -53.23 51.05
C ARG A 13 10.59 -52.28 51.95
N SER A 14 10.25 -51.91 53.22
CA SER A 14 9.15 -52.19 54.17
C SER A 14 8.87 -50.99 55.15
N ARG A 15 7.78 -51.09 55.93
CA ARG A 15 7.29 -50.36 57.13
C ARG A 15 8.37 -50.10 58.22
N THR A 16 8.21 -49.25 59.27
CA THR A 16 7.08 -49.18 60.25
C THR A 16 7.03 -47.87 61.09
N GLU A 17 5.93 -47.66 61.83
CA GLU A 17 5.59 -46.49 62.69
C GLU A 17 6.38 -46.37 64.03
N MET A 18 6.35 -45.18 64.67
CA MET A 18 5.74 -45.00 66.02
C MET A 18 5.47 -43.52 66.41
N ARG A 19 4.77 -43.30 67.52
CA ARG A 19 4.18 -42.01 67.97
C ARG A 19 4.81 -41.47 69.29
N ARG A 20 4.82 -40.14 69.51
CA ARG A 20 4.01 -39.48 70.57
C ARG A 20 4.08 -37.93 70.66
N ASN A 21 3.06 -37.38 71.30
CA ASN A 21 2.65 -35.97 71.41
C ASN A 21 3.58 -35.05 72.24
N SER A 22 3.58 -33.75 71.90
CA SER A 22 3.25 -32.66 72.83
C SER A 22 2.72 -31.40 72.11
N ARG A 23 1.85 -30.63 72.77
CA ARG A 23 1.26 -29.30 72.41
C ARG A 23 1.25 -28.45 73.71
N PRO A 24 0.98 -27.12 73.72
CA PRO A 24 0.66 -26.15 72.65
C PRO A 24 1.74 -25.01 72.63
N TYR A 25 1.58 -23.72 72.25
CA TYR A 25 0.47 -22.90 71.72
C TYR A 25 1.02 -21.62 71.01
N LYS A 26 0.38 -21.18 69.90
CA LYS A 26 0.49 -19.83 69.26
C LYS A 26 1.90 -19.39 68.75
N SER A 27 2.03 -18.55 67.71
CA SER A 27 1.05 -17.91 66.82
C SER A 27 1.61 -17.61 65.41
N SER A 28 0.77 -17.81 64.39
CA SER A 28 0.71 -17.08 63.10
C SER A 28 2.01 -16.72 62.34
N LYS A 29 2.30 -17.46 61.27
CA LYS A 29 2.10 -17.03 59.87
C LYS A 29 2.67 -18.09 58.90
N TRP A 30 1.82 -18.70 58.09
CA TRP A 30 2.22 -19.54 56.96
C TRP A 30 1.38 -19.16 55.73
N MET A 31 2.01 -19.21 54.55
CA MET A 31 1.34 -19.01 53.27
C MET A 31 0.46 -20.23 52.99
N LEU A 32 -0.81 -20.04 52.64
CA LEU A 32 -1.60 -21.11 52.02
C LEU A 32 -1.29 -21.15 50.52
N ALA A 33 -0.60 -22.20 50.09
CA ALA A 33 -0.72 -22.64 48.71
C ALA A 33 -2.14 -23.21 48.52
N VAL A 34 -2.94 -22.58 47.66
CA VAL A 34 -4.25 -23.09 47.25
C VAL A 34 -4.09 -23.71 45.87
N ALA A 35 -4.25 -25.03 45.79
CA ALA A 35 -4.29 -25.72 44.52
C ALA A 35 -5.60 -25.36 43.78
N VAL A 36 -5.48 -24.79 42.59
CA VAL A 36 -6.61 -24.67 41.65
C VAL A 36 -6.66 -25.97 40.83
N PRO A 37 -7.79 -26.69 40.80
CA PRO A 37 -7.90 -27.92 40.02
C PRO A 37 -7.83 -27.61 38.52
N ALA A 38 -6.98 -28.33 37.80
CA ALA A 38 -6.91 -28.26 36.35
C ALA A 38 -8.17 -28.90 35.74
N PHE A 39 -9.23 -28.10 35.57
CA PHE A 39 -10.41 -28.53 34.82
C PHE A 39 -10.00 -28.76 33.36
N LEU A 40 -10.12 -30.01 32.92
CA LEU A 40 -10.03 -30.42 31.51
C LEU A 40 -11.24 -29.87 30.74
N CYS A 41 -11.18 -28.58 30.44
CA CYS A 41 -11.93 -27.99 29.34
C CYS A 41 -10.95 -27.71 28.21
N LEU A 42 -10.52 -28.76 27.51
CA LEU A 42 -10.17 -28.61 26.09
C LEU A 42 -11.48 -28.38 25.31
N SER A 43 -12.08 -27.22 25.53
CA SER A 43 -12.66 -26.50 24.41
C SER A 43 -11.53 -26.36 23.39
N LEU A 44 -11.62 -27.09 22.29
CA LEU A 44 -10.80 -26.83 21.11
C LEU A 44 -11.17 -25.42 20.64
N LEU A 45 -10.46 -24.43 21.16
CA LEU A 45 -10.25 -23.15 20.51
C LEU A 45 -9.50 -23.48 19.22
N GLN A 46 -10.25 -23.88 18.20
CA GLN A 46 -9.81 -23.67 16.83
C GLN A 46 -9.43 -22.18 16.77
N PRO A 47 -8.19 -21.82 16.40
CA PRO A 47 -7.93 -20.44 16.07
C PRO A 47 -8.94 -20.06 14.98
N VAL A 48 -9.67 -18.97 15.15
CA VAL A 48 -10.52 -18.45 14.07
C VAL A 48 -9.55 -18.07 12.95
N GLN A 49 -9.54 -18.83 11.87
CA GLN A 49 -8.57 -18.68 10.78
C GLN A 49 -8.93 -17.50 9.87
N GLY A 50 -9.10 -16.31 10.48
CA GLY A 50 -9.18 -15.01 9.82
C GLY A 50 -7.83 -14.55 9.27
N ALA A 51 -7.11 -15.48 8.64
CA ALA A 51 -5.86 -15.18 7.97
C ALA A 51 -6.12 -14.25 6.77
N TRP A 52 -5.03 -13.78 6.18
CA TRP A 52 -5.06 -13.16 4.85
C TRP A 52 -5.56 -14.09 3.74
N VAL A 53 -5.65 -15.40 4.00
CA VAL A 53 -6.22 -16.42 3.10
C VAL A 53 -7.75 -16.42 3.16
N ASP A 54 -8.40 -16.42 2.00
CA ASP A 54 -9.86 -16.53 1.87
C ASP A 54 -10.34 -17.94 2.33
N PRO A 55 -11.33 -18.05 3.23
CA PRO A 55 -11.91 -19.33 3.63
C PRO A 55 -12.48 -20.17 2.48
N ASP A 56 -12.96 -19.54 1.39
CA ASP A 56 -13.49 -20.24 0.22
C ASP A 56 -12.36 -20.83 -0.68
N THR A 57 -11.08 -20.48 -0.43
CA THR A 57 -9.93 -20.96 -1.21
C THR A 57 -9.85 -22.49 -1.31
N PRO A 58 -9.83 -23.08 -2.52
CA PRO A 58 -9.70 -24.51 -2.72
C PRO A 58 -8.49 -25.12 -2.00
N LYS A 59 -8.68 -26.26 -1.34
CA LYS A 59 -7.61 -26.94 -0.57
C LYS A 59 -6.36 -27.27 -1.40
N ALA A 60 -6.52 -27.50 -2.70
CA ALA A 60 -5.42 -27.74 -3.62
C ALA A 60 -4.55 -26.49 -3.87
N ALA A 61 -5.14 -25.30 -3.78
CA ALA A 61 -4.48 -24.01 -4.01
C ALA A 61 -3.77 -23.44 -2.77
N LYS A 62 -3.62 -24.21 -1.68
CA LYS A 62 -2.95 -23.76 -0.44
C LYS A 62 -1.42 -23.95 -0.44
N ALA A 63 -0.87 -24.56 -1.48
CA ALA A 63 0.56 -24.65 -1.74
C ALA A 63 0.82 -24.68 -3.25
N ILE A 64 2.00 -24.22 -3.67
CA ILE A 64 2.40 -24.19 -5.09
C ILE A 64 3.89 -24.48 -5.25
N LYS A 65 4.34 -24.58 -6.51
CA LYS A 65 5.75 -24.67 -6.91
C LYS A 65 6.06 -23.56 -7.90
N ALA A 66 7.30 -23.07 -7.87
CA ALA A 66 7.79 -22.17 -8.90
C ALA A 66 7.78 -22.84 -10.30
N LEU A 67 7.50 -22.05 -11.32
CA LEU A 67 7.67 -22.39 -12.74
C LEU A 67 9.09 -22.05 -13.21
N SER A 68 9.77 -21.10 -12.56
CA SER A 68 11.20 -20.85 -12.76
C SER A 68 11.99 -22.16 -12.57
N PRO A 69 12.75 -22.61 -13.59
CA PRO A 69 13.43 -23.91 -13.55
C PRO A 69 14.57 -23.96 -12.52
N ASP A 70 15.01 -22.81 -12.04
CA ASP A 70 16.10 -22.65 -11.07
C ASP A 70 15.61 -22.83 -9.63
N ASP A 71 14.34 -22.54 -9.35
CA ASP A 71 13.77 -22.64 -8.00
C ASP A 71 13.12 -24.02 -7.75
N LYS A 72 13.35 -24.55 -6.55
CA LYS A 72 12.88 -25.86 -6.08
C LYS A 72 12.25 -25.78 -4.68
N ARG A 73 12.07 -24.58 -4.13
CA ARG A 73 11.43 -24.34 -2.84
C ARG A 73 9.94 -24.72 -2.90
N GLU A 74 9.41 -25.17 -1.77
CA GLU A 74 7.96 -25.28 -1.60
C GLU A 74 7.38 -23.91 -1.22
N TYR A 75 6.27 -23.53 -1.85
CA TYR A 75 5.55 -22.30 -1.54
C TYR A 75 4.24 -22.62 -0.83
N GLU A 76 3.88 -21.84 0.17
CA GLU A 76 2.60 -21.91 0.87
C GLU A 76 1.80 -20.62 0.70
N LEU A 77 0.47 -20.76 0.63
CA LEU A 77 -0.44 -19.66 0.39
C LEU A 77 -0.52 -18.74 1.62
N VAL A 78 -0.21 -17.47 1.42
CA VAL A 78 -0.16 -16.45 2.48
C VAL A 78 -1.26 -15.40 2.36
N PHE A 79 -1.83 -15.19 1.18
CA PHE A 79 -3.00 -14.32 0.97
C PHE A 79 -3.86 -14.84 -0.18
N SER A 80 -5.16 -14.62 -0.09
CA SER A 80 -6.11 -14.81 -1.19
C SER A 80 -7.35 -13.95 -1.03
N ASP A 81 -7.98 -13.71 -2.18
CA ASP A 81 -9.37 -13.28 -2.29
C ASP A 81 -9.95 -14.03 -3.49
N GLU A 82 -10.97 -14.85 -3.25
CA GLU A 82 -11.59 -15.71 -4.27
C GLU A 82 -12.90 -15.10 -4.79
N PHE A 83 -13.28 -13.92 -4.28
CA PHE A 83 -14.42 -13.09 -4.73
C PHE A 83 -15.82 -13.73 -4.79
N GLU A 84 -15.96 -15.02 -4.43
CA GLU A 84 -17.19 -15.84 -4.37
C GLU A 84 -18.40 -15.15 -3.70
N GLN A 85 -18.16 -14.26 -2.73
CA GLN A 85 -19.24 -13.58 -2.02
C GLN A 85 -19.79 -12.34 -2.75
N ASP A 86 -20.76 -12.59 -3.63
CA ASP A 86 -21.63 -11.60 -4.30
C ASP A 86 -22.03 -10.37 -3.46
N GLY A 87 -22.00 -9.20 -4.09
CA GLY A 87 -22.49 -7.95 -3.50
C GLY A 87 -21.57 -7.32 -2.46
N ARG A 88 -20.34 -7.82 -2.25
CA ARG A 88 -19.27 -7.00 -1.65
C ARG A 88 -19.04 -5.77 -2.52
N THR A 89 -18.99 -4.63 -1.87
CA THR A 89 -18.61 -3.31 -2.41
C THR A 89 -17.34 -2.86 -1.70
N PHE A 90 -16.50 -2.08 -2.36
CA PHE A 90 -15.15 -1.77 -1.87
C PHE A 90 -14.93 -0.29 -1.51
N HIS A 91 -15.99 0.46 -1.18
CA HIS A 91 -15.88 1.82 -0.64
C HIS A 91 -14.89 1.87 0.54
N ASP A 92 -14.22 3.00 0.75
CA ASP A 92 -13.24 3.08 1.82
C ASP A 92 -13.86 2.82 3.22
N GLY A 93 -13.16 2.04 4.04
CA GLY A 93 -13.69 1.52 5.30
C GLY A 93 -14.75 0.41 5.20
N THR A 94 -15.02 -0.18 4.03
CA THR A 94 -16.05 -1.26 3.89
C THR A 94 -15.51 -2.68 3.67
N ASP A 95 -14.28 -2.84 3.19
CA ASP A 95 -13.58 -4.13 3.04
C ASP A 95 -12.17 -4.05 3.65
N PRO A 96 -11.66 -5.08 4.35
CA PRO A 96 -10.36 -5.02 5.03
C PRO A 96 -9.17 -5.40 4.15
N ARG A 97 -9.38 -5.99 2.97
CA ARG A 97 -8.34 -6.32 1.99
C ARG A 97 -8.15 -5.18 0.98
N TRP A 98 -9.25 -4.55 0.55
CA TRP A 98 -9.25 -3.59 -0.57
C TRP A 98 -9.93 -2.25 -0.26
N THR A 99 -9.49 -1.17 -0.93
CA THR A 99 -10.27 0.07 -1.08
C THR A 99 -10.34 0.42 -2.57
N ALA A 100 -11.56 0.60 -3.09
CA ALA A 100 -11.78 1.25 -4.38
C ALA A 100 -11.73 2.77 -4.20
N ILE A 101 -10.99 3.46 -5.07
CA ILE A 101 -10.84 4.92 -4.98
C ILE A 101 -11.95 5.65 -5.74
N LYS A 102 -12.32 6.83 -5.21
CA LYS A 102 -13.32 7.73 -5.81
C LYS A 102 -12.70 9.11 -6.06
N LYS A 103 -12.06 9.28 -7.21
CA LYS A 103 -11.36 10.52 -7.61
C LYS A 103 -11.06 10.57 -9.10
N ASN A 104 -10.75 11.76 -9.58
CA ASN A 104 -10.15 11.94 -10.89
C ASN A 104 -8.71 11.41 -10.91
N ASP A 105 -8.28 10.88 -12.06
CA ASP A 105 -6.88 10.64 -12.35
C ASP A 105 -6.28 11.83 -13.11
N TYR A 106 -5.15 12.33 -12.63
CA TYR A 106 -4.43 13.49 -13.17
C TYR A 106 -3.21 13.08 -14.02
N THR A 107 -2.96 11.77 -14.15
CA THR A 107 -1.83 11.21 -14.90
C THR A 107 -2.22 10.86 -16.34
N ASN A 108 -1.22 10.61 -17.18
CA ASN A 108 -1.31 9.88 -18.45
C ASN A 108 -2.40 10.34 -19.47
N LEU A 109 -2.90 11.58 -19.41
CA LEU A 109 -4.13 12.02 -20.12
C LEU A 109 -5.34 11.09 -19.89
N ALA A 110 -5.61 10.75 -18.63
CA ALA A 110 -6.79 10.01 -18.24
C ALA A 110 -8.10 10.66 -18.73
N LEU A 111 -8.92 9.87 -19.43
CA LEU A 111 -10.26 10.24 -19.91
C LEU A 111 -11.38 9.73 -18.98
N HIS A 112 -11.02 8.91 -17.99
CA HIS A 112 -11.90 8.28 -17.03
C HIS A 112 -11.89 9.00 -15.67
N PHE A 113 -12.94 8.79 -14.88
CA PHE A 113 -12.99 9.08 -13.45
C PHE A 113 -13.11 7.75 -12.69
N TYR A 114 -12.29 7.55 -11.65
CA TYR A 114 -12.41 6.37 -10.80
C TYR A 114 -13.51 6.58 -9.76
N HIS A 115 -14.41 5.61 -9.65
CA HIS A 115 -15.55 5.62 -8.75
C HIS A 115 -15.69 4.25 -8.09
N ASP A 116 -15.99 4.27 -6.80
CA ASP A 116 -16.05 3.10 -5.92
C ASP A 116 -17.22 2.15 -6.25
N ASP A 117 -18.40 2.68 -6.62
CA ASP A 117 -19.53 1.90 -7.16
C ASP A 117 -19.18 0.94 -8.31
N ASN A 118 -18.08 1.16 -9.05
CA ASN A 118 -17.73 0.41 -10.25
C ASN A 118 -16.81 -0.79 -9.99
N ALA A 119 -16.48 -1.08 -8.72
CA ALA A 119 -15.89 -2.33 -8.28
C ALA A 119 -16.89 -3.07 -7.36
N VAL A 120 -17.42 -4.19 -7.84
CA VAL A 120 -18.37 -5.05 -7.10
C VAL A 120 -18.07 -6.52 -7.36
N THR A 121 -18.46 -7.40 -6.44
CA THR A 121 -18.48 -8.86 -6.68
C THR A 121 -19.84 -9.29 -7.22
N THR A 122 -19.89 -10.08 -8.30
CA THR A 122 -21.13 -10.62 -8.87
C THR A 122 -20.88 -11.91 -9.65
N ASN A 123 -21.68 -12.94 -9.43
CA ASN A 123 -21.50 -14.30 -9.95
C ASN A 123 -20.14 -14.92 -9.55
N GLY A 124 -19.68 -14.63 -8.33
CA GLY A 124 -18.44 -15.17 -7.76
C GLY A 124 -17.13 -14.59 -8.30
N VAL A 125 -17.17 -13.49 -9.09
CA VAL A 125 -15.97 -12.77 -9.54
C VAL A 125 -16.01 -11.30 -9.10
N LEU A 126 -14.85 -10.69 -8.90
CA LEU A 126 -14.70 -9.23 -8.85
C LEU A 126 -14.89 -8.68 -10.27
N ASN A 127 -15.86 -7.80 -10.45
CA ASN A 127 -16.14 -7.11 -11.70
C ASN A 127 -15.78 -5.62 -11.55
N ILE A 128 -14.77 -5.19 -12.30
CA ILE A 128 -14.43 -3.77 -12.51
C ILE A 128 -15.14 -3.33 -13.81
N THR A 129 -16.20 -2.52 -13.65
CA THR A 129 -17.05 -2.08 -14.76
C THR A 129 -16.66 -0.69 -15.27
N THR A 130 -16.32 -0.58 -16.55
CA THR A 130 -16.09 0.70 -17.25
C THR A 130 -17.32 1.05 -18.10
N GLU A 131 -17.88 2.25 -17.92
CA GLU A 131 -19.14 2.70 -18.54
C GLU A 131 -19.11 4.18 -18.97
N PHE A 132 -20.02 4.58 -19.88
CA PHE A 132 -20.23 5.99 -20.22
C PHE A 132 -21.13 6.68 -19.19
N LYS A 133 -20.54 7.53 -18.34
CA LYS A 133 -21.22 8.15 -17.20
C LYS A 133 -20.45 9.39 -16.75
N THR A 134 -21.12 10.55 -16.83
CA THR A 134 -20.50 11.85 -16.58
C THR A 134 -20.24 12.07 -15.08
N ASN A 135 -18.97 12.28 -14.73
CA ASN A 135 -18.52 12.63 -13.38
C ASN A 135 -17.99 14.07 -13.38
N THR A 136 -18.66 14.96 -12.64
CA THR A 136 -18.20 16.34 -12.43
C THR A 136 -17.33 16.41 -11.19
N TYR A 137 -16.16 17.05 -11.29
CA TYR A 137 -15.16 17.10 -10.23
C TYR A 137 -14.48 18.48 -10.10
N LYS A 138 -13.76 18.68 -8.99
CA LYS A 138 -13.09 19.95 -8.60
C LYS A 138 -11.66 19.99 -9.15
N ALA A 139 -11.50 20.23 -10.45
CA ALA A 139 -10.18 20.33 -11.08
C ALA A 139 -9.39 21.57 -10.61
N PHE A 140 -8.05 21.45 -10.51
CA PHE A 140 -7.16 22.55 -10.14
C PHE A 140 -6.43 23.12 -11.35
N ASN A 141 -6.52 24.43 -11.58
CA ASN A 141 -5.79 25.09 -12.65
C ASN A 141 -4.46 25.65 -12.11
N GLU A 142 -3.35 25.00 -12.43
CA GLU A 142 -2.02 25.39 -11.95
C GLU A 142 -1.58 26.80 -12.35
N LYS A 143 -2.03 27.29 -13.51
CA LYS A 143 -1.62 28.60 -14.07
C LYS A 143 -2.33 29.76 -13.39
N THR A 144 -3.60 29.59 -13.02
CA THR A 144 -4.38 30.60 -12.30
C THR A 144 -4.40 30.39 -10.78
N LYS A 145 -3.93 29.22 -10.31
CA LYS A 145 -3.99 28.74 -8.92
C LYS A 145 -5.41 28.80 -8.34
N LYS A 146 -6.40 28.40 -9.16
CA LYS A 146 -7.82 28.33 -8.80
C LYS A 146 -8.41 26.98 -9.16
N TYR A 147 -9.36 26.53 -8.34
CA TYR A 147 -10.23 25.41 -8.67
C TYR A 147 -11.33 25.83 -9.65
N TYR A 148 -11.77 24.89 -10.49
CA TYR A 148 -12.88 25.03 -11.42
C TYR A 148 -13.63 23.68 -11.52
N PRO A 149 -14.93 23.68 -11.87
CA PRO A 149 -15.63 22.44 -12.20
C PRO A 149 -15.15 21.93 -13.57
N ASP A 150 -14.85 20.63 -13.64
CA ASP A 150 -14.52 19.91 -14.88
C ASP A 150 -15.27 18.56 -14.91
N ALA A 151 -15.27 17.87 -16.05
CA ALA A 151 -15.98 16.60 -16.22
C ALA A 151 -15.15 15.51 -16.92
N LYS A 152 -15.43 14.26 -16.57
CA LYS A 152 -15.03 13.06 -17.34
C LYS A 152 -16.29 12.30 -17.76
N HIS A 153 -16.30 11.75 -18.97
CA HIS A 153 -17.48 11.07 -19.52
C HIS A 153 -17.40 9.54 -19.49
N VAL A 154 -16.28 8.98 -19.03
CA VAL A 154 -16.12 7.57 -18.70
C VAL A 154 -15.98 7.41 -17.18
N GLN A 155 -16.71 6.46 -16.61
CA GLN A 155 -16.57 6.02 -15.22
C GLN A 155 -15.95 4.61 -15.20
N SER A 156 -15.02 4.36 -14.29
CA SER A 156 -14.42 3.04 -14.03
C SER A 156 -14.05 2.88 -12.56
N ALA A 157 -13.34 1.82 -12.17
CA ALA A 157 -12.78 1.64 -10.84
C ALA A 157 -11.29 1.30 -10.85
N MET A 158 -10.62 1.71 -9.77
CA MET A 158 -9.31 1.23 -9.35
C MET A 158 -9.44 0.72 -7.91
N LEU A 159 -9.05 -0.53 -7.70
CA LEU A 159 -9.04 -1.23 -6.43
C LEU A 159 -7.60 -1.32 -5.92
N GLN A 160 -7.36 -0.92 -4.66
CA GLN A 160 -6.04 -0.84 -4.05
C GLN A 160 -5.95 -1.68 -2.77
N GLY A 161 -4.90 -2.47 -2.63
CA GLY A 161 -4.47 -3.06 -1.35
C GLY A 161 -3.63 -2.12 -0.46
N TRP A 162 -3.48 -0.84 -0.85
CA TRP A 162 -2.54 0.10 -0.22
C TRP A 162 -2.70 0.16 1.29
N ASN A 163 -1.59 -0.02 2.00
CA ASN A 163 -1.51 -0.06 3.47
C ASN A 163 -2.54 -1.00 4.16
N LYS A 164 -3.08 -1.99 3.43
CA LYS A 164 -3.92 -3.08 3.92
C LYS A 164 -3.15 -4.39 3.85
N PHE A 165 -3.11 -5.01 2.66
CA PHE A 165 -2.24 -6.15 2.37
C PHE A 165 -1.04 -5.69 1.52
N CYS A 166 0.15 -5.95 2.04
CA CYS A 166 1.40 -5.77 1.32
C CYS A 166 2.35 -6.94 1.64
N TYR A 167 3.29 -7.21 0.76
CA TYR A 167 4.27 -8.28 0.91
C TYR A 167 5.60 -7.95 0.23
N ILE A 168 6.65 -8.70 0.57
CA ILE A 168 7.97 -8.66 -0.09
C ILE A 168 8.27 -10.06 -0.62
N GLY A 169 8.42 -10.19 -1.93
CA GLY A 169 8.77 -11.44 -2.62
C GLY A 169 7.73 -12.56 -2.51
N GLY A 170 7.82 -13.52 -3.42
CA GLY A 170 6.93 -14.67 -3.48
C GLY A 170 6.51 -15.03 -4.90
N ILE A 171 5.37 -15.71 -5.00
CA ILE A 171 4.64 -15.93 -6.25
C ILE A 171 3.27 -15.27 -6.08
N VAL A 172 2.80 -14.55 -7.10
CA VAL A 172 1.42 -14.05 -7.17
C VAL A 172 0.77 -14.55 -8.45
N GLU A 173 -0.49 -14.97 -8.31
CA GLU A 173 -1.34 -15.45 -9.39
C GLU A 173 -2.67 -14.71 -9.37
N PHE A 174 -3.08 -14.24 -10.55
CA PHE A 174 -4.41 -13.71 -10.82
C PHE A 174 -5.06 -14.54 -11.90
N ARG A 175 -6.32 -14.92 -11.71
CA ARG A 175 -7.14 -15.46 -12.79
C ARG A 175 -8.14 -14.41 -13.24
N ALA A 176 -8.05 -13.96 -14.48
CA ALA A 176 -8.79 -12.78 -14.96
C ALA A 176 -9.19 -12.88 -16.44
N LYS A 177 -10.31 -12.23 -16.80
CA LYS A 177 -10.80 -12.05 -18.17
C LYS A 177 -10.80 -10.57 -18.50
N LEU A 178 -10.08 -10.19 -19.56
CA LEU A 178 -9.89 -8.79 -19.95
C LEU A 178 -11.19 -8.13 -20.46
N PRO A 179 -11.39 -6.82 -20.21
CA PRO A 179 -12.60 -6.10 -20.57
C PRO A 179 -12.71 -5.81 -22.07
N GLY A 180 -13.96 -5.70 -22.54
CA GLY A 180 -14.28 -5.30 -23.91
C GLY A 180 -14.02 -6.42 -24.92
N THR A 181 -13.39 -6.09 -26.04
CA THR A 181 -13.07 -7.05 -27.11
C THR A 181 -11.67 -6.80 -27.67
N ALA A 182 -11.02 -7.87 -28.15
CA ALA A 182 -9.65 -7.84 -28.66
C ALA A 182 -9.37 -6.73 -29.70
N GLU A 183 -10.31 -6.50 -30.62
CA GLU A 183 -10.10 -5.60 -31.77
C GLU A 183 -10.35 -4.11 -31.48
N LYS A 184 -11.04 -3.77 -30.38
CA LYS A 184 -11.47 -2.40 -30.06
C LYS A 184 -10.56 -1.76 -29.02
N GLY A 185 -9.68 -0.86 -29.46
CA GLY A 185 -8.72 -0.14 -28.60
C GLY A 185 -9.37 0.83 -27.61
N GLY A 186 -8.55 1.41 -26.73
CA GLY A 186 -8.89 2.54 -25.85
C GLY A 186 -9.17 2.20 -24.38
N LEU A 187 -9.44 0.93 -24.06
CA LEU A 187 -9.41 0.44 -22.67
C LEU A 187 -7.96 0.13 -22.26
N TRP A 188 -7.67 0.24 -20.97
CA TRP A 188 -6.36 -0.05 -20.36
C TRP A 188 -6.57 -0.83 -19.05
N PRO A 189 -6.96 -2.12 -19.12
CA PRO A 189 -6.95 -3.00 -17.95
C PRO A 189 -5.52 -3.19 -17.45
N ALA A 190 -5.34 -3.14 -16.13
CA ALA A 190 -4.04 -3.34 -15.48
C ALA A 190 -4.16 -4.14 -14.17
N ILE A 191 -3.20 -5.04 -13.97
CA ILE A 191 -2.87 -5.74 -12.73
C ILE A 191 -1.41 -5.42 -12.43
N TRP A 192 -1.16 -4.70 -11.35
CA TRP A 192 0.16 -4.15 -11.07
C TRP A 192 0.38 -3.95 -9.57
N MET A 193 1.61 -3.59 -9.23
CA MET A 193 2.09 -3.46 -7.86
C MET A 193 2.94 -2.21 -7.70
N LEU A 194 2.77 -1.55 -6.56
CA LEU A 194 3.50 -0.33 -6.20
C LEU A 194 4.04 -0.44 -4.78
N GLY A 195 5.21 0.14 -4.49
CA GLY A 195 5.79 0.15 -3.15
C GLY A 195 4.95 0.99 -2.18
N ASN A 196 4.67 0.48 -0.97
CA ASN A 196 3.73 1.08 -0.01
C ASN A 196 4.06 2.52 0.43
N LEU A 197 5.28 3.00 0.19
CA LEU A 197 5.68 4.41 0.39
C LEU A 197 5.00 5.41 -0.57
N ALA A 198 4.34 4.96 -1.64
CA ALA A 198 3.48 5.79 -2.49
C ALA A 198 2.11 5.13 -2.71
N ARG A 199 1.08 5.95 -2.95
CA ARG A 199 -0.28 5.52 -3.24
C ARG A 199 -0.69 5.89 -4.67
N ALA A 200 -1.10 4.90 -5.46
CA ALA A 200 -1.44 5.09 -6.87
C ALA A 200 -2.52 6.19 -7.08
N THR A 201 -2.29 7.04 -8.09
CA THR A 201 -3.02 8.29 -8.41
C THR A 201 -2.93 9.44 -7.38
N TYR A 202 -2.26 9.27 -6.23
CA TYR A 202 -1.97 10.33 -5.26
C TYR A 202 -0.55 10.87 -5.49
N VAL A 203 -0.40 11.71 -6.52
CA VAL A 203 0.90 12.16 -7.07
C VAL A 203 1.82 12.77 -6.00
N GLY A 204 1.25 13.46 -4.98
CA GLY A 204 2.02 14.01 -3.86
C GLY A 204 2.75 12.96 -3.00
N SER A 205 2.36 11.68 -3.06
CA SER A 205 3.05 10.56 -2.39
C SER A 205 4.05 9.82 -3.27
N SER A 206 3.96 9.94 -4.61
CA SER A 206 4.90 9.34 -5.56
C SER A 206 6.03 10.27 -5.97
N ASP A 207 5.85 11.60 -5.82
CA ASP A 207 6.91 12.58 -6.12
C ASP A 207 8.19 12.30 -5.32
N PHE A 208 9.34 12.29 -6.01
CA PHE A 208 10.67 11.88 -5.52
C PHE A 208 10.76 10.52 -4.78
N MET A 209 9.72 9.69 -4.87
CA MET A 209 9.63 8.31 -4.34
C MET A 209 9.60 7.27 -5.47
N TRP A 210 8.86 7.56 -6.54
CA TRP A 210 8.63 6.65 -7.66
C TRP A 210 9.64 6.87 -8.80
N PRO A 211 10.12 5.82 -9.49
CA PRO A 211 10.08 4.40 -9.15
C PRO A 211 11.39 3.95 -8.48
N PHE A 212 11.86 4.62 -7.41
CA PHE A 212 13.20 4.35 -6.87
C PHE A 212 13.35 2.95 -6.28
N SER A 213 14.36 2.21 -6.77
CA SER A 213 14.84 0.96 -6.20
C SER A 213 16.36 1.02 -6.08
N TYR A 214 16.83 1.95 -5.24
CA TYR A 214 18.21 2.40 -5.22
C TYR A 214 18.68 2.73 -3.80
N ASN A 215 19.80 2.15 -3.41
CA ASN A 215 20.34 2.20 -2.04
C ASN A 215 21.84 2.54 -2.02
N GLN A 216 22.23 3.62 -2.71
CA GLN A 216 23.61 4.10 -2.75
C GLN A 216 23.68 5.61 -2.51
N CYS A 217 24.68 6.09 -1.78
CA CYS A 217 24.86 7.53 -1.57
C CYS A 217 25.46 8.19 -2.81
N ASP A 218 24.60 8.73 -3.68
CA ASP A 218 25.00 9.62 -4.77
C ASP A 218 24.68 11.10 -4.40
N PRO A 219 25.70 11.95 -4.21
CA PRO A 219 25.51 13.38 -3.96
C PRO A 219 24.70 14.13 -5.02
N LYS A 220 24.62 13.64 -6.27
CA LYS A 220 23.73 14.20 -7.32
C LYS A 220 22.26 13.95 -7.00
N ARG A 221 21.94 12.75 -6.50
CA ARG A 221 20.56 12.23 -6.35
C ARG A 221 19.93 12.54 -5.00
N ARG A 222 20.68 13.12 -4.05
CA ARG A 222 20.22 13.62 -2.74
C ARG A 222 19.03 14.61 -2.79
N ARG A 223 18.68 15.15 -3.96
CA ARG A 223 17.51 16.04 -4.15
C ARG A 223 16.46 15.48 -5.09
N THR A 224 16.64 14.26 -5.61
CA THR A 224 15.72 13.60 -6.53
C THR A 224 15.19 12.28 -5.99
N GLN A 225 15.89 11.64 -5.06
CA GLN A 225 15.37 10.60 -4.18
C GLN A 225 15.13 11.23 -2.79
N GLU A 226 13.88 11.31 -2.33
CA GLU A 226 13.57 11.99 -1.06
C GLU A 226 14.06 11.20 0.18
N ILE A 227 14.04 9.86 0.14
CA ILE A 227 14.69 9.01 1.15
C ILE A 227 15.96 8.40 0.53
N ASN A 228 17.09 9.07 0.69
CA ASN A 228 18.35 8.72 0.04
C ASN A 228 19.42 8.24 1.03
N ALA A 229 20.34 7.40 0.56
CA ALA A 229 21.40 6.83 1.38
C ALA A 229 22.52 7.82 1.80
N CYS A 230 22.42 9.12 1.50
CA CYS A 230 23.38 10.12 2.00
C CYS A 230 22.97 10.79 3.32
N ASP A 231 21.75 10.56 3.81
CA ASP A 231 21.24 11.21 5.03
C ASP A 231 21.57 10.40 6.30
N LYS A 232 22.31 11.05 7.21
CA LYS A 232 22.92 10.42 8.40
C LYS A 232 22.06 10.51 9.66
N ILE A 233 20.80 10.92 9.53
CA ILE A 233 19.87 11.19 10.64
C ILE A 233 18.57 10.44 10.38
N GLN A 234 18.08 9.73 11.40
CA GLN A 234 16.80 9.02 11.32
C GLN A 234 15.64 10.01 11.36
N HIS A 235 14.79 9.97 10.34
CA HIS A 235 13.53 10.71 10.28
C HIS A 235 12.39 9.73 9.97
N TYR A 236 11.25 9.90 10.66
CA TYR A 236 10.04 9.08 10.47
C TYR A 236 10.27 7.55 10.42
N GLY A 237 11.21 7.05 11.22
CA GLY A 237 11.53 5.61 11.30
C GLY A 237 12.48 5.09 10.21
N MET A 238 12.93 5.92 9.27
CA MET A 238 13.93 5.54 8.27
C MET A 238 15.30 5.35 8.91
N SER A 239 16.01 4.30 8.47
CA SER A 239 17.41 4.05 8.84
C SER A 239 18.34 5.11 8.24
N PRO A 240 19.43 5.48 8.92
CA PRO A 240 20.41 6.40 8.37
C PRO A 240 21.22 5.69 7.29
N GLU A 241 21.71 6.46 6.31
CA GLU A 241 22.54 5.99 5.21
C GLU A 241 21.89 4.84 4.41
N PHE A 242 20.55 4.85 4.32
CA PHE A 242 19.75 3.85 3.62
C PHE A 242 18.74 4.50 2.65
N GLY A 243 18.82 4.15 1.38
CA GLY A 243 17.93 4.63 0.32
C GLY A 243 16.64 3.80 0.23
N ARG A 244 15.53 4.46 -0.07
CA ARG A 244 14.18 3.86 -0.17
C ARG A 244 13.42 4.45 -1.35
N GLY A 245 12.30 3.85 -1.70
CA GLY A 245 11.42 4.40 -2.73
C GLY A 245 10.10 3.65 -2.87
N SER A 246 9.48 3.80 -4.02
CA SER A 246 8.28 3.08 -4.41
C SER A 246 8.41 2.62 -5.86
N PRO A 247 9.10 1.49 -6.11
CA PRO A 247 9.20 0.91 -7.45
C PRO A 247 7.84 0.35 -7.89
N GLU A 248 7.71 0.08 -9.19
CA GLU A 248 6.47 -0.36 -9.83
C GLU A 248 6.72 -1.65 -10.62
N ILE A 249 5.82 -2.62 -10.48
CA ILE A 249 5.87 -3.89 -11.23
C ILE A 249 4.51 -4.17 -11.85
N ASP A 250 4.49 -4.28 -13.17
CA ASP A 250 3.31 -4.50 -13.99
C ASP A 250 3.20 -6.00 -14.32
N ILE A 251 2.22 -6.68 -13.71
CA ILE A 251 1.97 -8.12 -13.90
C ILE A 251 1.27 -8.35 -15.24
N ILE A 252 0.33 -7.47 -15.59
CA ILE A 252 -0.21 -7.28 -16.94
C ILE A 252 -0.80 -5.88 -17.06
N GLU A 253 -0.50 -5.19 -18.16
CA GLU A 253 -1.37 -4.18 -18.76
C GLU A 253 -1.79 -4.66 -20.15
N ALA A 254 -3.05 -4.53 -20.57
CA ALA A 254 -3.44 -4.93 -21.94
C ALA A 254 -3.76 -3.73 -22.84
N MET A 255 -3.33 -3.81 -24.11
CA MET A 255 -3.73 -2.88 -25.17
C MET A 255 -4.51 -3.64 -26.25
N GLN A 256 -5.83 -3.44 -26.28
CA GLN A 256 -6.71 -3.87 -27.37
C GLN A 256 -6.45 -3.07 -28.66
N GLY A 257 -6.87 -3.63 -29.80
CA GLY A 257 -6.89 -2.94 -31.09
C GLY A 257 -6.78 -3.88 -32.29
N ASN A 258 -6.78 -3.30 -33.49
CA ASN A 258 -6.87 -4.01 -34.76
C ASN A 258 -5.83 -5.14 -34.90
N MET A 259 -6.28 -6.39 -35.07
CA MET A 259 -5.40 -7.58 -35.17
C MET A 259 -4.45 -7.63 -36.38
N LYS A 260 -4.53 -6.65 -37.29
CA LYS A 260 -3.60 -6.47 -38.40
C LYS A 260 -2.50 -5.45 -38.09
N GLU A 261 -2.67 -4.62 -37.06
CA GLU A 261 -1.73 -3.57 -36.67
C GLU A 261 -0.50 -4.19 -36.00
N LYS A 262 0.61 -4.23 -36.74
CA LYS A 262 1.89 -4.71 -36.25
C LYS A 262 2.66 -3.61 -35.54
N LEU A 263 3.13 -3.92 -34.33
CA LEU A 263 4.00 -3.04 -33.55
C LEU A 263 5.37 -2.85 -34.27
N PRO A 264 5.86 -1.60 -34.42
CA PRO A 264 7.16 -1.35 -35.05
C PRO A 264 8.33 -2.03 -34.35
N SER A 265 9.31 -2.48 -35.13
CA SER A 265 10.54 -3.18 -34.71
C SER A 265 10.40 -4.51 -33.94
N THR A 266 9.20 -4.93 -33.54
CA THR A 266 8.94 -6.25 -32.92
C THR A 266 8.35 -7.25 -33.93
N HIS A 267 7.91 -8.42 -33.46
CA HIS A 267 7.03 -9.33 -34.21
C HIS A 267 5.55 -9.25 -33.81
N ILE A 268 5.24 -8.54 -32.71
CA ILE A 268 3.94 -8.43 -32.04
C ILE A 268 2.91 -7.61 -32.84
N LYS A 269 1.63 -7.88 -32.61
CA LYS A 269 0.48 -7.08 -33.07
C LYS A 269 -0.46 -6.77 -31.90
N ARG A 270 -1.37 -5.82 -32.05
CA ARG A 270 -2.54 -5.71 -31.15
C ARG A 270 -3.48 -6.95 -31.32
N PRO A 271 -4.22 -7.37 -30.27
CA PRO A 271 -4.03 -6.99 -28.87
C PRO A 271 -2.73 -7.58 -28.30
N TYR A 272 -2.15 -6.92 -27.30
CA TYR A 272 -0.96 -7.43 -26.59
C TYR A 272 -0.99 -7.07 -25.10
N GLN A 273 -0.26 -7.85 -24.30
CA GLN A 273 0.03 -7.51 -22.90
C GLN A 273 1.41 -6.87 -22.80
N SER A 274 1.50 -5.79 -22.02
CA SER A 274 2.72 -5.20 -21.48
C SER A 274 2.99 -5.83 -20.10
N THR A 275 4.25 -6.15 -19.82
CA THR A 275 4.74 -6.58 -18.51
C THR A 275 6.04 -5.83 -18.23
N SER A 276 6.24 -5.34 -17.01
CA SER A 276 7.28 -4.34 -16.73
C SER A 276 7.79 -4.35 -15.28
N LEU A 277 9.08 -4.08 -15.09
CA LEU A 277 9.62 -3.48 -13.87
C LEU A 277 10.04 -2.04 -14.20
N GLN A 278 9.60 -1.07 -13.42
CA GLN A 278 10.07 0.31 -13.52
C GLN A 278 11.00 0.64 -12.34
N VAL A 279 12.14 1.26 -12.63
CA VAL A 279 13.20 1.59 -11.66
C VAL A 279 13.80 2.98 -11.90
N ALA A 280 14.14 3.68 -10.83
CA ALA A 280 15.03 4.83 -10.83
C ALA A 280 16.22 4.60 -9.89
N PRO A 281 17.42 5.14 -10.21
CA PRO A 281 17.73 5.92 -11.41
C PRO A 281 17.86 5.08 -12.70
N GLY A 282 17.45 5.67 -13.82
CA GLY A 282 17.63 5.13 -15.18
C GLY A 282 18.75 5.80 -15.98
N LEU A 283 19.00 5.32 -17.20
CA LEU A 283 20.07 5.74 -18.11
C LEU A 283 19.96 7.20 -18.56
N GLU A 284 20.80 8.08 -18.01
CA GLU A 284 20.80 9.52 -18.33
C GLU A 284 21.28 9.84 -19.77
N TYR A 285 22.05 8.95 -20.41
CA TYR A 285 22.71 9.18 -21.71
C TYR A 285 22.62 7.94 -22.63
N ASP A 286 22.82 8.15 -23.94
CA ASP A 286 22.84 7.11 -25.00
C ASP A 286 21.65 6.12 -24.99
N ARG A 287 20.50 6.59 -24.49
CA ARG A 287 19.24 5.84 -24.38
C ARG A 287 18.80 5.23 -25.74
N PRO A 288 18.12 4.08 -25.73
CA PRO A 288 17.47 3.55 -26.92
C PRO A 288 16.46 4.56 -27.50
N VAL A 289 16.38 4.59 -28.84
CA VAL A 289 15.40 5.42 -29.55
C VAL A 289 14.06 4.69 -29.54
N LEU A 290 12.99 5.37 -29.13
CA LEU A 290 11.62 4.85 -29.17
C LEU A 290 11.28 4.28 -30.56
N MET A 291 10.43 3.25 -30.57
CA MET A 291 10.01 2.51 -31.78
C MET A 291 11.14 1.75 -32.50
N LYS A 292 12.35 1.69 -31.93
CA LYS A 292 13.50 0.94 -32.45
C LYS A 292 14.07 0.04 -31.35
N ARG A 293 14.75 -1.04 -31.74
CA ARG A 293 15.54 -1.85 -30.80
C ARG A 293 16.82 -1.11 -30.38
N PRO A 294 17.33 -1.34 -29.16
CA PRO A 294 18.69 -0.96 -28.81
C PRO A 294 19.70 -1.74 -29.66
N LYS A 295 20.93 -1.24 -29.70
CA LYS A 295 22.09 -2.06 -30.09
C LYS A 295 22.51 -2.93 -28.91
N GLU A 296 23.25 -4.00 -29.19
CA GLU A 296 23.96 -4.76 -28.17
C GLU A 296 24.81 -3.82 -27.29
N GLY A 297 24.74 -3.99 -25.96
CA GLY A 297 25.43 -3.14 -24.99
C GLY A 297 24.83 -1.74 -24.75
N HIS A 298 23.77 -1.34 -25.46
CA HIS A 298 23.08 -0.04 -25.26
C HIS A 298 21.78 -0.14 -24.44
N TRP A 299 21.52 -1.28 -23.80
CA TRP A 299 20.40 -1.49 -22.87
C TRP A 299 20.72 -2.60 -21.86
N TYR A 300 19.81 -2.82 -20.92
CA TYR A 300 19.91 -3.87 -19.89
C TYR A 300 20.21 -5.24 -20.51
N VAL A 301 21.23 -5.93 -19.98
CA VAL A 301 21.73 -7.22 -20.46
C VAL A 301 21.19 -8.37 -19.61
N GLY A 302 21.16 -9.59 -20.15
CA GLY A 302 20.60 -10.75 -19.42
C GLY A 302 19.08 -10.73 -19.26
N VAL A 303 18.40 -9.98 -20.12
CA VAL A 303 16.94 -9.89 -20.17
C VAL A 303 16.39 -10.97 -21.12
N GLU A 304 15.48 -11.79 -20.61
CA GLU A 304 14.97 -13.01 -21.23
C GLU A 304 13.55 -12.79 -21.80
N TYR A 305 13.30 -13.28 -23.01
CA TYR A 305 12.01 -13.19 -23.71
C TYR A 305 11.59 -14.56 -24.26
N SER A 306 10.30 -14.89 -24.13
CA SER A 306 9.76 -16.19 -24.59
C SER A 306 9.52 -16.25 -26.10
N GLU A 307 10.28 -17.11 -26.78
CA GLU A 307 10.03 -17.44 -28.20
C GLU A 307 8.68 -18.17 -28.42
N ARG A 308 8.12 -18.81 -27.39
CA ARG A 308 6.86 -19.59 -27.50
C ARG A 308 5.62 -18.72 -27.44
N ASN A 309 5.55 -17.87 -26.42
CA ASN A 309 4.43 -16.96 -26.20
C ASN A 309 4.41 -15.78 -27.18
N HIS A 310 5.35 -15.72 -28.12
CA HIS A 310 5.59 -14.55 -28.97
C HIS A 310 5.75 -13.31 -28.09
N SER A 311 6.76 -13.34 -27.21
CA SER A 311 7.16 -12.25 -26.33
C SER A 311 8.36 -11.52 -26.92
N ASP A 312 8.37 -10.20 -26.83
CA ASP A 312 9.40 -9.36 -27.44
C ASP A 312 9.67 -8.13 -26.56
N LEU A 313 10.85 -7.53 -26.69
CA LEU A 313 11.16 -6.24 -26.08
C LEU A 313 10.07 -5.22 -26.44
N ASN A 314 9.65 -4.39 -25.48
CA ASN A 314 8.73 -3.28 -25.71
C ASN A 314 9.52 -2.01 -26.13
N PRO A 315 9.59 -1.64 -27.43
CA PRO A 315 10.32 -0.44 -27.87
C PRO A 315 9.54 0.87 -27.68
N PHE A 316 8.32 0.81 -27.13
CA PHE A 316 7.45 1.97 -26.90
C PHE A 316 7.72 2.62 -25.55
N PHE A 317 8.20 1.84 -24.58
CA PHE A 317 8.43 2.33 -23.22
C PHE A 317 9.71 1.75 -22.61
N TYR A 318 10.78 2.53 -22.75
CA TYR A 318 12.06 2.33 -22.06
C TYR A 318 12.10 3.07 -20.70
N GLY A 319 10.95 3.50 -20.16
CA GLY A 319 10.86 4.45 -19.04
C GLY A 319 10.97 5.93 -19.46
N THR A 320 10.71 6.84 -18.52
CA THR A 320 10.46 8.27 -18.77
C THR A 320 11.36 9.22 -17.96
N THR A 321 11.63 10.41 -18.50
CA THR A 321 12.30 11.48 -17.75
C THR A 321 11.27 12.22 -16.88
N LEU A 322 11.34 12.01 -15.57
CA LEU A 322 10.51 12.72 -14.60
C LEU A 322 10.97 14.18 -14.51
N GLN A 323 10.13 15.10 -14.98
CA GLN A 323 10.47 16.51 -15.12
C GLN A 323 10.03 17.31 -13.89
N HIS A 324 10.98 17.96 -13.22
CA HIS A 324 10.69 18.80 -12.05
C HIS A 324 11.24 20.23 -12.25
N LYS A 325 10.80 21.17 -11.41
CA LYS A 325 11.23 22.57 -11.43
C LYS A 325 11.97 22.89 -10.11
N PRO A 326 13.20 23.43 -10.15
CA PRO A 326 14.05 23.64 -11.33
C PRO A 326 14.48 22.32 -11.99
N LYS A 327 14.89 22.36 -13.28
CA LYS A 327 15.29 21.17 -14.05
C LYS A 327 16.42 20.33 -13.41
N SER A 328 17.19 20.90 -12.48
CA SER A 328 18.17 20.16 -11.67
C SER A 328 17.55 19.23 -10.62
N LEU A 329 16.23 19.17 -10.52
CA LEU A 329 15.47 18.15 -9.78
C LEU A 329 14.85 17.09 -10.72
N SER A 330 15.03 17.20 -12.05
CA SER A 330 14.59 16.15 -12.97
C SER A 330 15.48 14.91 -12.86
N TYR A 331 14.88 13.73 -12.94
CA TYR A 331 15.60 12.44 -12.91
C TYR A 331 15.02 11.47 -13.94
N GLN A 332 15.78 10.42 -14.23
CA GLN A 332 15.40 9.39 -15.20
C GLN A 332 14.84 8.16 -14.49
N ALA A 333 13.72 7.64 -14.98
CA ALA A 333 13.24 6.29 -14.70
C ALA A 333 13.41 5.42 -15.97
N ASP A 334 13.72 4.14 -15.76
CA ASP A 334 13.79 3.12 -16.80
C ASP A 334 12.75 2.03 -16.58
N ALA A 335 12.30 1.41 -17.66
CA ALA A 335 11.40 0.26 -17.63
C ALA A 335 12.04 -0.93 -18.35
N LEU A 336 12.20 -2.05 -17.63
CA LEU A 336 12.57 -3.33 -18.22
C LEU A 336 11.26 -4.05 -18.55
N SER A 337 10.96 -4.18 -19.84
CA SER A 337 9.59 -4.48 -20.29
C SER A 337 9.52 -5.44 -21.49
N SER A 338 8.38 -6.11 -21.60
CA SER A 338 8.03 -7.05 -22.67
C SER A 338 6.61 -6.81 -23.18
N ASN A 339 6.43 -6.86 -24.49
CA ASN A 339 5.15 -6.95 -25.16
C ASN A 339 4.93 -8.40 -25.63
N THR A 340 3.79 -8.99 -25.31
CA THR A 340 3.47 -10.40 -25.61
C THR A 340 2.12 -10.52 -26.29
N GLN A 341 2.04 -11.37 -27.32
CA GLN A 341 0.87 -11.46 -28.18
C GLN A 341 -0.36 -12.03 -27.45
N LEU A 342 -1.39 -11.20 -27.27
CA LEU A 342 -2.71 -11.68 -26.82
C LEU A 342 -3.54 -12.17 -28.02
N ASN A 343 -4.64 -12.86 -27.70
CA ASN A 343 -5.62 -13.33 -28.67
C ASN A 343 -7.05 -13.17 -28.09
N GLN A 344 -8.07 -13.56 -28.85
CA GLN A 344 -9.48 -13.39 -28.46
C GLN A 344 -9.88 -14.08 -27.13
N SER A 345 -9.31 -15.25 -26.79
CA SER A 345 -9.77 -16.00 -25.59
C SER A 345 -9.49 -15.27 -24.28
N HIS A 346 -8.53 -14.34 -24.26
CA HIS A 346 -8.20 -13.49 -23.11
C HIS A 346 -9.30 -12.48 -22.78
N PHE A 347 -10.23 -12.24 -23.72
CA PHE A 347 -11.41 -11.38 -23.58
C PHE A 347 -12.70 -12.20 -23.43
N ASP A 348 -12.74 -13.40 -24.02
CA ASP A 348 -13.88 -14.32 -23.91
C ASP A 348 -13.89 -15.13 -22.59
N SER A 349 -12.72 -15.36 -21.98
CA SER A 349 -12.53 -16.32 -20.89
C SER A 349 -11.43 -15.92 -19.89
N HIS A 350 -11.41 -16.57 -18.74
CA HIS A 350 -10.49 -16.29 -17.63
C HIS A 350 -9.15 -17.02 -17.80
N HIS A 351 -8.08 -16.26 -18.04
CA HIS A 351 -6.69 -16.69 -18.19
C HIS A 351 -5.89 -16.49 -16.88
N LEU A 352 -4.75 -17.18 -16.74
CA LEU A 352 -3.86 -17.09 -15.58
C LEU A 352 -2.70 -16.13 -15.86
N TYR A 353 -2.57 -15.08 -15.04
CA TYR A 353 -1.46 -14.13 -15.07
C TYR A 353 -0.64 -14.26 -13.79
N ARG A 354 0.67 -14.49 -13.92
CA ARG A 354 1.52 -14.88 -12.79
C ARG A 354 2.87 -14.16 -12.83
N MET A 355 3.33 -13.77 -11.65
CA MET A 355 4.66 -13.21 -11.41
C MET A 355 5.37 -14.00 -10.30
N GLU A 356 6.63 -14.31 -10.53
CA GLU A 356 7.56 -14.84 -9.53
C GLU A 356 8.62 -13.77 -9.23
N TRP A 357 8.68 -13.34 -7.97
CA TRP A 357 9.52 -12.24 -7.50
C TRP A 357 10.42 -12.73 -6.36
N GLU A 358 11.71 -12.76 -6.63
CA GLU A 358 12.74 -13.12 -5.66
C GLU A 358 13.55 -11.87 -5.29
N PRO A 359 13.43 -11.33 -4.07
CA PRO A 359 14.22 -10.18 -3.63
C PRO A 359 15.72 -10.49 -3.59
N PRO A 360 16.60 -9.48 -3.74
CA PRO A 360 18.04 -9.63 -3.56
C PRO A 360 18.40 -10.00 -2.12
N ALA A 361 19.62 -10.48 -1.91
CA ALA A 361 20.16 -10.59 -0.55
C ALA A 361 20.42 -9.20 0.07
N LEU A 362 20.64 -9.13 1.39
CA LEU A 362 20.81 -7.88 2.14
C LEU A 362 21.98 -6.97 1.68
N ASN A 363 22.85 -7.47 0.80
CA ASN A 363 23.93 -6.73 0.15
C ASN A 363 23.54 -6.17 -1.24
N GLY A 364 22.26 -6.23 -1.64
CA GLY A 364 21.74 -5.82 -2.95
C GLY A 364 21.94 -6.84 -4.08
N SER A 365 22.62 -7.98 -3.83
CA SER A 365 22.99 -8.91 -4.91
C SER A 365 21.95 -10.00 -5.19
N GLY A 366 21.78 -10.34 -6.47
CA GLY A 366 20.92 -11.41 -6.95
C GLY A 366 19.43 -11.04 -6.94
N GLY A 367 18.57 -12.03 -6.74
CA GLY A 367 17.13 -11.90 -6.98
C GLY A 367 16.75 -12.02 -8.46
N TYR A 368 15.46 -12.11 -8.74
CA TYR A 368 14.91 -12.16 -10.10
C TYR A 368 13.45 -11.69 -10.14
N LEU A 369 12.99 -11.36 -11.35
CA LEU A 369 11.57 -11.25 -11.71
C LEU A 369 11.31 -12.09 -12.96
N LYS A 370 10.27 -12.93 -12.92
CA LYS A 370 9.86 -13.80 -14.03
C LYS A 370 8.33 -13.82 -14.14
N TRP A 371 7.82 -13.57 -15.35
CA TRP A 371 6.38 -13.50 -15.67
C TRP A 371 5.94 -14.72 -16.47
N PHE A 372 4.70 -15.15 -16.24
CA PHE A 372 4.07 -16.31 -16.87
C PHE A 372 2.60 -16.00 -17.20
N THR A 373 2.12 -16.54 -18.33
CA THR A 373 0.71 -16.51 -18.73
C THR A 373 0.31 -17.94 -19.09
N ASP A 374 -0.77 -18.44 -18.47
CA ASP A 374 -1.23 -19.83 -18.57
C ASP A 374 -0.11 -20.88 -18.36
N ASP A 375 0.68 -20.68 -17.30
CA ASP A 375 1.90 -21.43 -16.96
C ASP A 375 3.05 -21.37 -18.00
N GLU A 376 2.86 -20.79 -19.19
CA GLU A 376 3.93 -20.56 -20.16
C GLU A 376 4.73 -19.29 -19.82
N TYR A 377 6.06 -19.39 -19.91
CA TYR A 377 6.97 -18.28 -19.64
C TYR A 377 6.77 -17.13 -20.63
N VAL A 378 6.91 -15.90 -20.15
CA VAL A 378 6.70 -14.66 -20.91
C VAL A 378 8.00 -13.86 -21.00
N PHE A 379 8.52 -13.46 -19.85
CA PHE A 379 9.55 -12.44 -19.72
C PHE A 379 10.27 -12.61 -18.37
N GLY A 380 11.51 -12.12 -18.27
CA GLY A 380 12.17 -12.00 -16.97
C GLY A 380 13.64 -11.63 -17.07
N PHE A 381 14.26 -11.50 -15.89
CA PHE A 381 15.67 -11.19 -15.73
C PHE A 381 16.09 -11.44 -14.27
N HIS A 382 17.40 -11.58 -14.05
CA HIS A 382 17.99 -11.65 -12.72
C HIS A 382 18.57 -10.29 -12.32
N GLY A 383 18.80 -10.07 -11.02
CA GLY A 383 19.24 -8.76 -10.50
C GLY A 383 20.52 -8.20 -11.13
N GLN A 384 21.41 -9.06 -11.64
CA GLN A 384 22.63 -8.66 -12.35
C GLN A 384 22.36 -7.79 -13.59
N SER A 385 21.16 -7.88 -14.18
CA SER A 385 20.75 -6.96 -15.26
C SER A 385 20.74 -5.50 -14.81
N LEU A 386 20.47 -5.24 -13.53
CA LEU A 386 20.32 -3.90 -12.94
C LEU A 386 21.64 -3.32 -12.38
N ASP A 387 22.65 -4.16 -12.15
CA ASP A 387 23.94 -3.82 -11.50
C ASP A 387 24.58 -2.54 -12.07
N PHE A 388 24.50 -2.30 -13.38
CA PHE A 388 25.17 -1.16 -14.02
C PHE A 388 24.51 0.20 -13.68
N MET A 389 23.21 0.23 -13.37
CA MET A 389 22.54 1.40 -12.80
C MET A 389 22.61 1.45 -11.28
N GLN A 390 23.11 0.40 -10.63
CA GLN A 390 23.12 0.19 -9.18
C GLN A 390 21.71 0.22 -8.57
N THR A 391 20.70 -0.12 -9.38
CA THR A 391 19.34 -0.41 -8.93
C THR A 391 19.23 -1.90 -8.56
N GLU A 392 18.29 -2.24 -7.68
CA GLU A 392 18.06 -3.62 -7.22
C GLU A 392 16.68 -4.15 -7.67
N ILE A 393 16.52 -5.48 -7.69
CA ILE A 393 15.18 -6.09 -7.75
C ILE A 393 14.42 -5.62 -6.50
N PRO A 394 13.15 -5.17 -6.61
CA PRO A 394 12.46 -4.53 -5.50
C PRO A 394 12.55 -5.27 -4.17
N THR A 395 12.85 -4.50 -3.12
CA THR A 395 12.88 -4.94 -1.71
C THR A 395 11.83 -4.22 -0.86
N GLU A 396 11.06 -3.30 -1.43
CA GLU A 396 10.02 -2.56 -0.71
C GLU A 396 8.79 -3.45 -0.45
N PRO A 397 8.04 -3.25 0.65
CA PRO A 397 6.72 -3.88 0.81
C PRO A 397 5.77 -3.33 -0.25
N MET A 398 5.30 -4.18 -1.16
CA MET A 398 4.45 -3.79 -2.28
C MET A 398 3.01 -4.28 -2.08
N TYR A 399 2.05 -3.51 -2.57
CA TYR A 399 0.61 -3.84 -2.52
C TYR A 399 0.07 -4.03 -3.94
N LEU A 400 -1.06 -4.74 -4.03
CA LEU A 400 -1.73 -5.07 -5.29
C LEU A 400 -2.69 -3.97 -5.74
N ILE A 401 -2.76 -3.73 -7.05
CA ILE A 401 -3.66 -2.76 -7.70
C ILE A 401 -4.34 -3.42 -8.90
N LEU A 402 -5.66 -3.21 -9.02
CA LEU A 402 -6.50 -3.68 -10.13
C LEU A 402 -7.32 -2.52 -10.67
N ASN A 403 -7.26 -2.23 -11.97
CA ASN A 403 -8.06 -1.17 -12.58
C ASN A 403 -8.36 -1.42 -14.07
N THR A 404 -9.30 -0.66 -14.62
CA THR A 404 -9.36 -0.39 -16.06
C THR A 404 -9.30 1.12 -16.28
N ALA A 405 -8.14 1.61 -16.71
CA ALA A 405 -7.99 2.99 -17.14
C ALA A 405 -8.54 3.20 -18.56
N VAL A 406 -8.66 4.47 -18.95
CA VAL A 406 -8.87 4.95 -20.33
C VAL A 406 -8.04 6.22 -20.50
N SER A 407 -7.24 6.30 -21.56
CA SER A 407 -6.31 7.40 -21.85
C SER A 407 -6.17 7.63 -23.35
N SER A 408 -6.10 8.88 -23.79
CA SER A 408 -5.84 9.23 -25.21
C SER A 408 -4.43 8.89 -25.70
N HIS A 409 -3.54 8.39 -24.83
CA HIS A 409 -2.25 7.80 -25.22
C HIS A 409 -2.30 6.26 -25.35
N TRP A 410 -3.35 5.58 -24.87
CA TRP A 410 -3.39 4.12 -24.80
C TRP A 410 -4.42 3.49 -25.75
N GLY A 411 -3.96 2.97 -26.89
CA GLY A 411 -4.82 2.32 -27.89
C GLY A 411 -5.66 3.29 -28.75
N PHE A 412 -5.55 4.60 -28.51
CA PHE A 412 -6.10 5.66 -29.37
C PHE A 412 -5.20 5.91 -30.60
N PRO A 413 -5.71 6.51 -31.70
CA PRO A 413 -4.92 6.85 -32.87
C PRO A 413 -3.74 7.79 -32.54
N GLN A 414 -2.52 7.35 -32.81
CA GLN A 414 -1.29 8.13 -32.62
C GLN A 414 -0.38 7.94 -33.84
N PRO A 415 -0.03 9.01 -34.59
CA PRO A 415 -0.47 10.39 -34.42
C PRO A 415 -1.98 10.60 -34.64
N CYS A 416 -2.48 11.77 -34.23
CA CYS A 416 -3.84 12.22 -34.51
C CYS A 416 -4.15 12.16 -36.03
N PRO A 417 -5.32 11.66 -36.47
CA PRO A 417 -5.63 11.52 -37.90
C PRO A 417 -5.71 12.86 -38.65
N ASP A 418 -5.41 12.84 -39.95
CA ASP A 418 -5.42 14.04 -40.81
C ASP A 418 -6.77 14.77 -40.76
N GLY A 419 -6.72 16.07 -40.48
CA GLY A 419 -7.90 16.93 -40.34
C GLY A 419 -8.65 16.81 -39.01
N CYS A 420 -8.32 15.82 -38.17
CA CYS A 420 -8.79 15.76 -36.79
C CYS A 420 -7.99 16.71 -35.89
N LYS A 421 -8.61 17.17 -34.80
CA LYS A 421 -7.91 17.97 -33.78
C LYS A 421 -7.41 17.16 -32.58
N CYS A 422 -8.09 16.05 -32.26
CA CYS A 422 -7.85 15.25 -31.06
C CYS A 422 -7.89 16.06 -29.73
N GLU A 423 -8.70 17.14 -29.70
CA GLU A 423 -8.93 18.00 -28.52
C GLU A 423 -9.95 17.39 -27.53
N CYS A 424 -10.78 16.44 -27.97
CA CYS A 424 -11.82 15.78 -27.16
C CYS A 424 -12.09 14.36 -27.67
N TYR A 425 -12.66 13.51 -26.81
CA TYR A 425 -12.80 12.06 -27.03
C TYR A 425 -14.16 11.57 -26.48
N GLU A 426 -15.24 11.85 -27.22
CA GLU A 426 -16.62 11.68 -26.76
C GLU A 426 -17.46 10.89 -27.77
N CYS A 427 -18.14 9.85 -27.30
CA CYS A 427 -19.06 9.08 -28.12
C CYS A 427 -20.36 9.85 -28.40
N GLY A 428 -20.83 9.79 -29.65
CA GLY A 428 -21.99 10.55 -30.12
C GLY A 428 -21.71 12.02 -30.49
N ASN A 429 -20.50 12.54 -30.22
CA ASN A 429 -20.08 13.89 -30.59
C ASN A 429 -19.23 13.83 -31.89
N SER A 430 -19.74 14.40 -32.99
CA SER A 430 -19.09 14.37 -34.31
C SER A 430 -17.68 14.96 -34.30
N ASP A 431 -17.46 15.99 -33.50
CA ASP A 431 -16.26 16.81 -33.52
C ASP A 431 -15.12 16.14 -32.71
N CYS A 432 -15.48 15.19 -31.85
CA CYS A 432 -14.57 14.37 -31.05
C CYS A 432 -14.37 12.96 -31.63
N ALA A 433 -15.33 12.46 -32.43
CA ALA A 433 -15.33 11.10 -32.95
C ALA A 433 -14.09 10.75 -33.79
N CYS A 434 -13.49 11.72 -34.48
CA CYS A 434 -12.29 11.51 -35.30
C CYS A 434 -11.04 11.12 -34.50
N GLY A 435 -11.03 11.37 -33.18
CA GLY A 435 -9.94 10.97 -32.29
C GLY A 435 -10.15 9.60 -31.64
N LEU A 436 -11.27 8.91 -31.87
CA LEU A 436 -11.60 7.64 -31.21
C LEU A 436 -11.03 6.42 -31.97
N PRO A 437 -10.69 5.32 -31.28
CA PRO A 437 -10.47 4.03 -31.91
C PRO A 437 -11.71 3.53 -32.68
N GLU A 438 -11.51 2.76 -33.75
CA GLU A 438 -12.59 2.09 -34.46
C GLU A 438 -13.39 1.18 -33.51
N GLY A 439 -14.72 1.33 -33.51
CA GLY A 439 -15.62 0.59 -32.63
C GLY A 439 -15.54 0.94 -31.13
N TYR A 440 -14.75 1.94 -30.71
CA TYR A 440 -14.55 2.30 -29.29
C TYR A 440 -15.86 2.44 -28.52
N CYS A 441 -16.85 3.15 -29.06
CA CYS A 441 -18.15 3.36 -28.41
C CYS A 441 -18.92 2.06 -28.19
N ASP A 442 -18.77 1.08 -29.08
CA ASP A 442 -19.40 -0.24 -29.00
C ASP A 442 -18.59 -1.22 -28.12
N ASN A 443 -17.60 -0.73 -27.36
CA ASN A 443 -16.78 -1.51 -26.42
C ASN A 443 -17.25 -1.36 -24.96
N PHE A 444 -18.29 -0.54 -24.71
CA PHE A 444 -18.81 -0.22 -23.38
C PHE A 444 -20.30 -0.65 -23.25
N PRO A 445 -20.78 -1.05 -22.05
CA PRO A 445 -20.00 -1.25 -20.83
C PRO A 445 -19.02 -2.41 -20.96
N ALA A 446 -17.87 -2.27 -20.31
CA ALA A 446 -16.78 -3.24 -20.34
C ALA A 446 -16.55 -3.79 -18.94
N HIS A 447 -16.41 -5.11 -18.81
CA HIS A 447 -16.26 -5.79 -17.51
C HIS A 447 -14.89 -6.47 -17.45
N PHE A 448 -14.01 -5.96 -16.58
CA PHE A 448 -12.76 -6.64 -16.24
C PHE A 448 -13.07 -7.56 -15.05
N GLU A 449 -13.06 -8.86 -15.30
CA GLU A 449 -13.43 -9.87 -14.31
C GLU A 449 -12.17 -10.51 -13.73
N ILE A 450 -12.10 -10.58 -12.39
CA ILE A 450 -11.06 -11.26 -11.64
C ILE A 450 -11.74 -12.34 -10.80
N ASP A 451 -11.44 -13.59 -11.13
CA ASP A 451 -11.96 -14.84 -10.54
C ASP A 451 -11.27 -15.14 -9.22
N TYR A 452 -9.94 -15.01 -9.15
CA TYR A 452 -9.22 -14.99 -7.87
C TYR A 452 -7.93 -14.20 -7.96
N VAL A 453 -7.40 -13.87 -6.78
CA VAL A 453 -5.99 -13.56 -6.56
C VAL A 453 -5.43 -14.42 -5.43
N ARG A 454 -4.22 -14.94 -5.63
CA ARG A 454 -3.48 -15.76 -4.65
C ARG A 454 -2.04 -15.31 -4.57
N VAL A 455 -1.52 -15.16 -3.36
CA VAL A 455 -0.10 -14.86 -3.09
C VAL A 455 0.48 -15.96 -2.22
N TYR A 456 1.66 -16.43 -2.58
CA TYR A 456 2.38 -17.52 -1.94
C TYR A 456 3.80 -17.09 -1.59
N GLN A 457 4.35 -17.60 -0.48
CA GLN A 457 5.75 -17.39 -0.11
C GLN A 457 6.48 -18.71 0.13
N ALA A 458 7.76 -18.75 -0.24
CA ALA A 458 8.60 -19.93 -0.06
C ALA A 458 8.83 -20.22 1.42
N LYS A 459 8.61 -21.47 1.83
CA LYS A 459 8.75 -21.92 3.22
C LYS A 459 10.17 -21.72 3.74
N ASN A 460 10.28 -21.07 4.90
CA ASN A 460 11.55 -20.72 5.54
C ASN A 460 12.44 -19.72 4.76
N GLU A 461 11.91 -19.02 3.75
CA GLU A 461 12.67 -17.98 3.06
C GLU A 461 12.69 -16.67 3.86
N SER A 462 13.86 -16.31 4.38
CA SER A 462 14.08 -15.11 5.20
C SER A 462 13.89 -13.77 4.47
N LYS A 463 13.97 -13.78 3.13
CA LYS A 463 13.75 -12.59 2.29
C LYS A 463 12.27 -12.35 1.97
N HIS A 464 11.41 -13.33 2.20
CA HIS A 464 9.97 -13.20 2.05
C HIS A 464 9.35 -12.62 3.32
N TYR A 465 8.45 -11.66 3.15
CA TYR A 465 7.84 -10.94 4.29
C TYR A 465 6.39 -10.57 4.04
N LEU A 466 5.58 -10.50 5.11
CA LEU A 466 4.18 -10.09 5.09
C LEU A 466 3.93 -8.81 5.89
N GLY A 467 3.11 -7.92 5.34
CA GLY A 467 2.67 -6.68 5.97
C GLY A 467 3.29 -5.43 5.36
N CYS A 468 2.64 -4.30 5.61
CA CYS A 468 2.92 -3.03 4.93
C CYS A 468 4.09 -2.21 5.49
N SER A 469 4.66 -2.57 6.64
CA SER A 469 5.80 -1.87 7.26
C SER A 469 6.80 -2.82 8.00
N PRO A 470 7.45 -3.77 7.30
CA PRO A 470 8.52 -4.63 7.83
C PRO A 470 9.59 -3.88 8.65
N PRO A 471 10.16 -4.49 9.71
CA PRO A 471 11.23 -3.87 10.51
C PRO A 471 12.47 -3.45 9.72
N HIS A 472 12.77 -4.12 8.59
CA HIS A 472 13.90 -3.83 7.70
C HIS A 472 13.55 -2.88 6.53
N ARG A 473 12.26 -2.56 6.35
CA ARG A 473 11.70 -1.65 5.33
C ARG A 473 10.47 -0.91 5.90
N PRO A 474 10.61 -0.14 6.99
CA PRO A 474 9.47 0.50 7.64
C PRO A 474 8.83 1.58 6.75
N THR A 475 7.52 1.77 6.88
CA THR A 475 6.74 2.83 6.22
C THR A 475 5.76 3.53 7.17
N ASP A 476 5.38 2.90 8.30
CA ASP A 476 4.24 3.31 9.12
C ASP A 476 4.37 4.74 9.67
N ARG A 477 5.56 5.12 10.12
CA ARG A 477 5.89 6.45 10.66
C ARG A 477 6.05 7.49 9.54
N TRP A 478 6.45 7.07 8.35
CA TRP A 478 6.59 7.93 7.16
C TRP A 478 5.22 8.32 6.60
N ILE A 479 4.35 7.32 6.38
CA ILE A 479 2.97 7.55 5.89
C ILE A 479 2.19 8.40 6.91
N ARG A 480 2.29 8.11 8.21
CA ARG A 480 1.66 8.92 9.26
C ARG A 480 2.26 10.33 9.39
N GLY A 481 3.56 10.49 9.15
CA GLY A 481 4.25 11.78 9.17
C GLY A 481 3.87 12.70 8.00
N HIS A 482 3.43 12.12 6.88
CA HIS A 482 3.11 12.82 5.65
C HIS A 482 1.69 12.53 5.16
N ALA A 483 0.74 12.26 6.07
CA ALA A 483 -0.58 11.70 5.75
C ALA A 483 -1.35 12.46 4.66
N GLU A 484 -1.23 13.80 4.64
CA GLU A 484 -1.85 14.69 3.64
C GLU A 484 -1.44 14.36 2.19
N ARG A 485 -0.30 13.70 1.96
CA ARG A 485 0.15 13.28 0.62
C ARG A 485 -0.63 12.08 0.03
N TYR A 486 -1.39 11.36 0.87
CA TYR A 486 -2.04 10.09 0.53
C TYR A 486 -3.58 10.18 0.55
N MET A 487 -4.13 11.40 0.54
CA MET A 487 -5.56 11.72 0.69
C MET A 487 -5.96 12.96 -0.12
N GLU A 488 -7.25 13.09 -0.44
CA GLU A 488 -7.84 14.30 -1.06
C GLU A 488 -8.15 15.38 0.00
N GLU A 489 -8.33 16.63 -0.44
CA GLU A 489 -8.51 17.82 0.43
C GLU A 489 -9.74 17.78 1.36
N ASP A 490 -10.76 16.99 1.03
CA ASP A 490 -12.00 16.84 1.81
C ASP A 490 -12.01 15.60 2.73
N GLN A 491 -11.05 14.70 2.58
CA GLN A 491 -10.87 13.54 3.44
C GLN A 491 -10.29 13.94 4.81
N LYS A 492 -10.47 13.09 5.83
CA LYS A 492 -9.95 13.33 7.19
C LYS A 492 -8.70 12.51 7.53
N ARG A 493 -8.37 11.54 6.66
CA ARG A 493 -7.25 10.59 6.77
C ARG A 493 -7.09 9.84 5.43
N PRO A 494 -5.98 9.13 5.21
CA PRO A 494 -5.77 8.32 3.99
C PRO A 494 -6.69 7.11 3.82
N LEU A 495 -7.07 6.42 4.90
CA LEU A 495 -7.98 5.27 4.89
C LEU A 495 -8.92 5.34 6.09
N GLU A 496 -10.23 5.30 5.86
CA GLU A 496 -11.23 5.21 6.92
C GLU A 496 -11.21 3.83 7.62
N PRO A 497 -11.50 3.75 8.93
CA PRO A 497 -11.48 2.49 9.67
C PRO A 497 -12.53 1.50 9.15
N ILE A 498 -12.21 0.21 9.20
CA ILE A 498 -13.13 -0.83 8.74
C ILE A 498 -14.40 -0.85 9.60
N THR A 499 -15.54 -0.68 8.94
CA THR A 499 -16.88 -0.68 9.54
C THR A 499 -17.36 -2.12 9.76
N THR A 500 -17.84 -2.44 10.95
CA THR A 500 -18.38 -3.78 11.28
C THR A 500 -19.88 -3.70 11.49
N GLY A 501 -20.64 -3.82 10.40
CA GLY A 501 -22.08 -3.57 10.34
C GLY A 501 -22.43 -2.09 10.18
N GLY A 502 -23.68 -1.74 10.47
CA GLY A 502 -24.23 -0.39 10.31
C GLY A 502 -24.86 -0.09 8.94
N GLY A 503 -24.75 -1.00 7.95
CA GLY A 503 -25.50 -0.91 6.70
C GLY A 503 -27.00 -1.13 6.90
N ALA A 504 -27.83 -0.47 6.09
CA ALA A 504 -29.29 -0.58 6.17
C ALA A 504 -29.80 -1.97 5.73
N CYS A 505 -30.81 -2.48 6.43
CA CYS A 505 -31.39 -3.81 6.21
C CYS A 505 -32.88 -3.89 6.51
N THR A 506 -33.54 -4.85 5.87
CA THR A 506 -34.96 -5.22 6.07
C THR A 506 -35.13 -6.68 6.51
N LYS A 507 -34.22 -7.56 6.09
CA LYS A 507 -34.20 -9.01 6.36
C LYS A 507 -32.77 -9.48 6.67
N PRO A 508 -32.57 -10.63 7.34
CA PRO A 508 -31.23 -11.14 7.66
C PRO A 508 -30.32 -11.35 6.44
N ALA A 509 -30.90 -11.65 5.26
CA ALA A 509 -30.15 -11.80 4.01
C ALA A 509 -29.37 -10.53 3.62
N ASP A 510 -29.87 -9.34 3.95
CA ASP A 510 -29.23 -8.05 3.64
C ASP A 510 -27.93 -7.84 4.45
N CYS A 511 -27.70 -8.69 5.47
CA CYS A 511 -26.55 -8.68 6.37
C CYS A 511 -25.70 -9.95 6.22
N GLY A 512 -25.55 -10.46 4.99
CA GLY A 512 -24.82 -11.69 4.68
C GLY A 512 -25.53 -12.98 5.11
N GLY A 513 -26.81 -12.90 5.48
CA GLY A 513 -27.58 -14.02 6.01
C GLY A 513 -27.30 -14.32 7.48
N SER A 514 -28.10 -15.22 8.05
CA SER A 514 -28.05 -15.61 9.48
C SER A 514 -26.72 -16.17 9.95
N ASN A 515 -25.81 -16.51 9.03
CA ASN A 515 -24.49 -17.03 9.34
C ASN A 515 -23.49 -15.91 9.65
N ARG A 516 -23.57 -14.76 8.96
CA ARG A 516 -22.58 -13.67 8.97
C ARG A 516 -22.99 -12.47 9.81
N GLY A 517 -24.28 -12.16 9.85
CA GLY A 517 -24.82 -11.04 10.60
C GLY A 517 -26.27 -11.21 10.99
N ILE A 518 -26.82 -10.19 11.64
CA ILE A 518 -28.26 -10.05 11.87
C ILE A 518 -28.73 -8.65 11.45
N CYS A 519 -29.94 -8.58 10.91
CA CYS A 519 -30.63 -7.29 10.82
C CYS A 519 -31.23 -6.97 12.20
N THR A 520 -30.88 -5.81 12.77
CA THR A 520 -31.38 -5.38 14.09
C THR A 520 -32.75 -4.73 13.99
N SER A 521 -33.45 -4.58 15.12
CA SER A 521 -34.73 -3.85 15.20
C SER A 521 -34.64 -2.36 14.81
N LYS A 522 -33.43 -1.82 14.64
CA LYS A 522 -33.17 -0.48 14.10
C LYS A 522 -33.00 -0.44 12.57
N GLN A 523 -33.25 -1.55 11.86
CA GLN A 523 -33.02 -1.70 10.42
C GLN A 523 -31.55 -1.50 10.00
N LEU A 524 -30.61 -1.83 10.91
CA LEU A 524 -29.17 -1.80 10.68
C LEU A 524 -28.55 -3.18 10.90
N CYS A 525 -27.60 -3.56 10.05
CA CYS A 525 -26.83 -4.80 10.19
C CYS A 525 -25.90 -4.77 11.41
N ARG A 526 -25.76 -5.92 12.08
CA ARG A 526 -24.71 -6.18 13.06
C ARG A 526 -24.03 -7.50 12.69
N CYS A 527 -22.72 -7.46 12.45
CA CYS A 527 -21.96 -8.64 12.08
C CYS A 527 -21.68 -9.53 13.29
N LYS A 528 -21.29 -10.76 13.01
CA LYS A 528 -20.66 -11.67 13.97
C LYS A 528 -19.15 -11.65 13.77
N ASP A 529 -18.44 -12.14 14.78
CA ASP A 529 -17.02 -12.50 14.72
C ASP A 529 -16.76 -13.36 13.45
N GLY A 530 -15.69 -13.07 12.71
CA GLY A 530 -15.43 -13.68 11.40
C GLY A 530 -15.89 -12.82 10.21
N TRP A 531 -16.60 -11.69 10.44
CA TRP A 531 -17.27 -10.91 9.40
C TRP A 531 -17.28 -9.40 9.66
N THR A 532 -17.09 -8.63 8.60
CA THR A 532 -17.02 -7.16 8.62
C THR A 532 -17.59 -6.52 7.34
N GLY A 533 -17.45 -5.21 7.23
CA GLY A 533 -18.13 -4.35 6.27
C GLY A 533 -19.56 -3.99 6.70
N PRO A 534 -20.20 -3.01 6.04
CA PRO A 534 -21.51 -2.48 6.44
C PRO A 534 -22.63 -3.54 6.39
N ARG A 535 -22.51 -4.52 5.47
CA ARG A 535 -23.46 -5.63 5.28
C ARG A 535 -22.92 -7.00 5.70
N CYS A 536 -21.78 -7.08 6.38
CA CYS A 536 -21.22 -8.36 6.85
C CYS A 536 -20.94 -9.35 5.70
N LEU A 537 -20.38 -8.85 4.60
CA LEU A 537 -20.09 -9.61 3.37
C LEU A 537 -18.60 -9.88 3.16
N ALA A 538 -17.71 -9.14 3.84
CA ALA A 538 -16.28 -9.37 3.81
C ALA A 538 -15.85 -10.13 5.08
N HIS A 539 -14.92 -11.06 4.95
CA HIS A 539 -14.24 -11.66 6.11
C HIS A 539 -13.34 -10.62 6.79
N ASP A 540 -13.32 -10.59 8.13
CA ASP A 540 -12.32 -9.82 8.87
C ASP A 540 -10.91 -10.37 8.60
N ALA A 541 -10.08 -9.57 7.94
CA ALA A 541 -8.67 -9.88 7.75
C ALA A 541 -7.89 -9.42 8.98
N PHE A 542 -7.14 -10.33 9.60
CA PHE A 542 -6.27 -10.02 10.72
C PHE A 542 -4.81 -9.93 10.26
N TYR A 543 -4.03 -9.06 10.90
CA TYR A 543 -2.57 -9.11 10.80
C TYR A 543 -2.07 -10.29 11.65
N ASP A 544 -1.76 -11.43 11.00
CA ASP A 544 -1.28 -12.66 11.67
C ASP A 544 0.05 -12.49 12.41
N PHE A 545 0.85 -11.49 12.04
CA PHE A 545 1.94 -10.99 12.86
C PHE A 545 1.44 -9.89 13.79
N GLU A 546 1.80 -9.98 15.08
CA GLU A 546 1.73 -8.81 15.94
C GLU A 546 2.44 -7.63 15.24
N LEU A 547 1.69 -6.60 14.86
CA LEU A 547 2.23 -5.26 14.77
C LEU A 547 2.88 -5.00 16.12
N SER A 548 4.21 -5.17 16.18
CA SER A 548 4.96 -5.11 17.42
C SER A 548 4.53 -3.86 18.14
N GLN A 549 3.98 -3.97 19.35
CA GLN A 549 3.53 -2.81 20.08
C GLN A 549 4.76 -2.00 20.50
N THR A 550 5.27 -1.18 19.58
CA THR A 550 6.12 -0.05 19.88
C THR A 550 5.23 0.96 20.60
N LYS A 551 4.95 0.64 21.87
CA LYS A 551 5.04 1.61 22.96
C LYS A 551 6.15 2.57 22.57
N PRO A 552 5.90 3.88 22.47
CA PRO A 552 6.88 4.81 21.94
C PRO A 552 8.14 4.70 22.79
N ASP A 553 9.15 4.03 22.24
CA ASP A 553 10.38 3.75 22.98
C ASP A 553 11.17 5.05 23.00
N LEU A 554 10.91 5.80 24.07
CA LEU A 554 11.61 7.03 24.41
C LEU A 554 13.03 6.64 24.79
N ASP A 555 13.87 6.40 23.79
CA ASP A 555 15.29 6.13 23.99
C ASP A 555 16.01 7.41 24.43
N MET A 556 15.83 7.73 25.71
CA MET A 556 16.41 8.87 26.40
C MET A 556 17.94 8.84 26.41
N ARG A 557 18.59 7.75 25.98
CA ARG A 557 20.06 7.61 25.90
C ARG A 557 20.70 8.67 25.01
N ASN A 558 19.98 9.15 23.99
CA ASN A 558 20.44 10.19 23.07
C ASN A 558 19.79 11.58 23.34
N PHE A 559 19.03 11.76 24.42
CA PHE A 559 18.42 13.06 24.74
C PHE A 559 19.42 14.02 25.40
N VAL A 560 20.27 14.64 24.58
CA VAL A 560 21.28 15.62 25.01
C VAL A 560 20.59 16.93 25.41
N MET A 561 20.18 17.06 26.67
CA MET A 561 19.74 18.36 27.20
C MET A 561 20.88 19.40 27.09
N PRO A 562 20.62 20.61 26.55
CA PRO A 562 21.58 21.70 26.58
C PRO A 562 22.02 22.01 28.01
N ARG A 563 23.34 22.18 28.24
CA ARG A 563 23.89 22.36 29.60
C ARG A 563 23.21 23.48 30.39
N GLY A 564 22.80 24.57 29.73
CA GLY A 564 22.06 25.67 30.37
C GLY A 564 20.68 25.26 30.91
N LEU A 565 19.98 24.34 30.23
CA LEU A 565 18.68 23.82 30.68
C LEU A 565 18.84 22.93 31.92
N VAL A 566 19.88 22.10 31.96
CA VAL A 566 20.22 21.28 33.14
C VAL A 566 20.54 22.16 34.36
N VAL A 567 21.34 23.21 34.17
CA VAL A 567 21.66 24.18 35.23
C VAL A 567 20.40 24.91 35.71
N PHE A 568 19.51 25.33 34.80
CA PHE A 568 18.26 26.00 35.15
C PHE A 568 17.33 25.09 35.97
N ILE A 569 17.15 23.83 35.56
CA ILE A 569 16.35 22.84 36.29
C ILE A 569 16.95 22.56 37.69
N ALA A 570 18.28 22.45 37.80
CA ALA A 570 18.95 22.26 39.08
C ALA A 570 18.74 23.46 40.03
N LEU A 571 18.83 24.69 39.52
CA LEU A 571 18.56 25.91 40.30
C LEU A 571 17.10 25.99 40.77
N LEU A 572 16.13 25.62 39.92
CA LEU A 572 14.72 25.52 40.30
C LEU A 572 14.49 24.47 41.40
N ALA A 573 15.10 23.28 41.28
CA ALA A 573 14.98 22.22 42.28
C ALA A 573 15.55 22.64 43.64
N VAL A 574 16.70 23.32 43.66
CA VAL A 574 17.30 23.90 44.88
C VAL A 574 16.41 24.99 45.47
N GLY A 575 15.86 25.89 44.65
CA GLY A 575 14.93 26.93 45.07
C GLY A 575 13.65 26.37 45.72
N PHE A 576 13.04 25.36 45.10
CA PHE A 576 11.90 24.64 45.68
C PHE A 576 12.26 23.93 46.99
N GLY A 577 13.44 23.30 47.06
CA GLY A 577 13.93 22.66 48.28
C GLY A 577 14.03 23.62 49.48
N PHE A 578 14.57 24.82 49.25
CA PHE A 578 14.61 25.87 50.29
C PHE A 578 13.22 26.39 50.67
N ALA A 579 12.35 26.63 49.70
CA ALA A 579 10.97 27.08 49.96
C ALA A 579 10.18 26.05 50.78
N PHE A 580 10.30 24.76 50.46
CA PHE A 580 9.58 23.68 51.15
C PHE A 580 10.08 23.50 52.59
N ASN A 581 11.40 23.54 52.82
CA ASN A 581 11.97 23.50 54.17
C ASN A 581 11.59 24.73 55.03
N GLY A 582 11.51 25.92 54.40
CA GLY A 582 11.03 27.13 55.06
C GLY A 582 9.55 27.06 55.47
N SER A 583 8.71 26.42 54.64
CA SER A 583 7.29 26.18 54.94
C SER A 583 7.11 25.18 56.09
N LEU A 584 7.80 24.03 56.02
CA LEU A 584 7.74 22.98 57.06
C LEU A 584 8.14 23.50 58.45
N LYS A 585 9.19 24.35 58.52
CA LYS A 585 9.62 24.96 59.78
C LYS A 585 8.61 25.95 60.37
N ARG A 586 7.74 26.57 59.57
CA ARG A 586 6.66 27.45 60.07
C ARG A 586 5.45 26.69 60.58
N GLN A 587 5.06 25.58 59.95
CA GLN A 587 3.93 24.76 60.41
C GLN A 587 4.18 24.01 61.73
N LEU A 588 5.43 23.90 62.18
CA LEU A 588 5.81 23.22 63.42
C LEU A 588 5.92 24.14 64.65
N SER A 589 5.63 25.45 64.52
CA SER A 589 5.91 26.46 65.55
C SER A 589 4.72 27.25 66.08
N GLU A 590 3.48 26.94 65.68
CA GLU A 590 2.27 27.63 66.17
C GLU A 590 1.51 26.78 67.21
N PRO A 591 1.20 27.32 68.42
CA PRO A 591 0.42 26.61 69.43
C PRO A 591 -1.07 26.60 69.07
N LYS A 592 -1.77 25.50 69.39
CA LYS A 592 -3.22 25.38 69.19
C LYS A 592 -4.00 26.34 70.08
N TYR A 593 -5.08 26.90 69.54
CA TYR A 593 -6.14 27.57 70.30
C TYR A 593 -7.52 27.13 69.76
N ASP A 594 -8.53 27.12 70.63
CA ASP A 594 -9.84 26.50 70.36
C ASP A 594 -10.83 27.40 69.58
N PRO A 595 -11.84 26.81 68.90
CA PRO A 595 -12.68 27.52 67.92
C PRO A 595 -13.90 28.22 68.52
N VAL A 596 -14.13 29.49 68.14
CA VAL A 596 -15.36 30.25 68.43
C VAL A 596 -15.69 31.21 67.28
N GLY A 597 -16.96 31.31 66.89
CA GLY A 597 -17.50 32.56 66.32
C GLY A 597 -17.93 32.57 64.84
N ASN A 598 -19.24 32.63 64.63
CA ASN A 598 -19.96 32.86 63.37
C ASN A 598 -19.57 34.12 62.56
N ALA A 599 -20.07 34.16 61.30
CA ALA A 599 -20.42 35.36 60.51
C ALA A 599 -19.26 36.20 59.93
N SER A 600 -19.43 36.97 58.84
CA SER A 600 -20.54 37.11 57.86
C SER A 600 -20.04 37.69 56.51
N SER A 601 -20.97 37.93 55.57
CA SER A 601 -20.79 38.44 54.21
C SER A 601 -20.04 39.77 54.03
N LEU A 602 -19.40 39.97 52.86
CA LEU A 602 -19.53 41.16 51.98
C LEU A 602 -18.99 40.78 50.57
N LYS A 603 -19.78 40.82 49.49
CA LYS A 603 -20.02 41.92 48.52
C LYS A 603 -18.80 42.41 47.71
N SER A 604 -18.90 42.25 46.39
CA SER A 604 -18.07 42.84 45.31
C SER A 604 -18.27 44.38 45.19
N PRO A 605 -17.44 45.13 44.40
CA PRO A 605 -17.68 45.18 42.96
C PRO A 605 -16.47 45.35 42.00
N ILE A 606 -16.73 44.93 40.77
CA ILE A 606 -16.22 45.34 39.45
C ILE A 606 -15.52 46.72 39.37
N GLN A 607 -14.35 46.78 38.69
CA GLN A 607 -14.13 47.76 37.62
C GLN A 607 -13.06 47.33 36.59
N SER A 608 -13.20 47.86 35.38
CA SER A 608 -12.36 47.60 34.19
C SER A 608 -11.48 48.79 33.86
N GLN A 609 -10.30 48.56 33.27
CA GLN A 609 -9.68 49.58 32.41
C GLN A 609 -8.72 49.01 31.37
N THR A 610 -8.81 49.54 30.15
CA THR A 610 -7.88 49.33 29.02
C THR A 610 -6.85 50.45 28.99
N ALA A 611 -5.59 50.15 28.68
CA ALA A 611 -4.59 51.15 28.33
C ALA A 611 -3.57 50.61 27.32
N THR A 612 -3.17 51.45 26.36
CA THR A 612 -2.24 51.14 25.26
C THR A 612 -1.01 52.06 25.30
N SER A 613 0.20 51.51 25.15
CA SER A 613 1.37 52.15 24.52
C SER A 613 2.51 51.12 24.42
N SER A 614 3.37 51.00 23.39
CA SER A 614 3.80 51.80 22.22
C SER A 614 5.14 52.55 22.36
N TYR A 615 6.24 51.87 22.04
CA TYR A 615 7.57 52.38 21.64
C TYR A 615 8.29 51.24 20.90
N GLN A 616 9.14 51.42 19.88
CA GLN A 616 9.23 52.41 18.79
C GLN A 616 10.15 51.80 17.70
N ASN A 617 10.03 52.21 16.43
CA ASN A 617 10.89 51.69 15.36
C ASN A 617 12.27 52.40 15.29
N SER A 618 13.28 51.68 14.80
CA SER A 618 14.25 52.25 13.86
C SER A 618 14.51 51.27 12.70
N THR A 619 14.61 51.80 11.48
CA THR A 619 14.93 51.07 10.23
C THR A 619 16.45 51.07 10.02
N THR A 620 17.07 50.12 9.32
CA THR A 620 16.92 49.70 7.90
C THR A 620 17.65 48.35 7.70
N GLY A 621 17.49 47.57 6.62
CA GLY A 621 16.63 47.68 5.44
C GLY A 621 16.89 46.52 4.46
N THR A 622 16.01 46.32 3.47
CA THR A 622 15.99 45.21 2.49
C THR A 622 15.77 43.79 3.08
N GLY A 623 15.11 42.85 2.38
CA GLY A 623 14.47 43.01 1.08
C GLY A 623 14.06 41.72 0.36
N GLY A 624 13.55 40.70 1.07
CA GLY A 624 13.10 39.46 0.42
C GLY A 624 12.27 38.58 1.35
N LYS A 625 10.98 38.41 1.03
CA LYS A 625 10.16 37.35 1.65
C LYS A 625 10.39 36.05 0.89
N SER A 626 10.72 34.98 1.61
CA SER A 626 10.53 33.64 1.07
C SER A 626 9.08 33.48 0.63
N LYS A 627 8.88 32.87 -0.54
CA LYS A 627 7.60 32.27 -0.92
C LYS A 627 7.86 30.78 -1.03
N ASP A 628 7.01 29.99 -0.42
CA ASP A 628 6.95 28.56 -0.69
C ASP A 628 6.39 28.38 -2.12
N ILE A 629 7.03 27.53 -2.93
CA ILE A 629 6.68 27.34 -4.34
C ILE A 629 6.46 25.85 -4.61
N THR A 630 5.21 25.45 -4.71
CA THR A 630 4.82 24.13 -5.20
C THR A 630 4.69 24.16 -6.73
N TYR A 631 5.41 23.27 -7.40
CA TYR A 631 5.34 23.03 -8.84
C TYR A 631 4.72 21.66 -9.11
N CYS A 632 3.96 21.56 -10.19
CA CYS A 632 3.53 20.29 -10.78
C CYS A 632 3.84 20.31 -12.29
N VAL A 633 3.56 19.20 -12.97
CA VAL A 633 3.67 19.04 -14.42
C VAL A 633 2.39 18.42 -14.96
N ILE A 634 1.86 19.03 -16.02
CA ILE A 634 0.76 18.55 -16.84
C ILE A 634 1.21 18.67 -18.31
N ASP A 635 0.91 17.65 -19.12
CA ASP A 635 1.04 17.59 -20.58
C ASP A 635 2.41 18.01 -21.16
N GLU A 636 3.48 17.52 -20.53
CA GLU A 636 4.91 17.70 -20.89
C GLU A 636 5.41 19.15 -21.02
N ARG A 637 4.59 20.17 -20.70
CA ARG A 637 4.87 21.57 -21.03
C ARG A 637 5.18 22.43 -19.80
N LEU A 638 6.47 22.53 -19.49
CA LEU A 638 7.06 23.42 -18.48
C LEU A 638 6.88 24.92 -18.82
N VAL A 639 5.66 25.47 -18.67
CA VAL A 639 5.43 26.93 -18.77
C VAL A 639 5.90 27.64 -17.49
N ASN A 640 6.51 28.82 -17.64
CA ASN A 640 7.21 29.54 -16.58
C ASN A 640 6.45 30.78 -16.05
N LYS A 641 6.54 31.03 -14.75
CA LYS A 641 6.49 32.37 -14.15
C LYS A 641 7.06 32.38 -12.74
#